data_AF-A0A4U7EV49-F1
#
_entry.id   AF-A0A4U7EV49-F1
#
_cell.length_a   1.000
_cell.length_b   1.000
_cell.length_c   1.000
_cell.angle_alpha   90.00
_cell.angle_beta   90.00
_cell.angle_gamma   90.00
#
_symmetry.space_group_name_H-M   'P 1'
#
loop_
_entity.id
_entity.type
_entity.pdbx_description
1 polymer ?
#
loop_
_entity_poly.entity_id
_entity_poly.type
_entity_poly.pdbx_seq_one_letter_code
_entity_poly.pdbx_strand_id
1 'polypeptide(L)'
;MNTGVNNTCQFPLNLTDATGTEITLEEQPDRITTTNPSAAQTLWEIGAQDRVVGVTEFAEYLNKTDSKANVSAGFGVSVEKVVATNPDLVLAPNASAGQVADLRAQNLTVYHFPAATDVDDIAAKTERTGRLVGNCEAAAEVNTEMNQTVENVENQTADLDRLSALYPLGGGFVAADNTFINELMEIGGTTNVAASEADGYPQLSDEVILKTDPEVILVTNTEGAILDEEPYASTTAGAEGNYVVMNTNYLNQPAPRSVIESTKTLAAAVERLQADKTEETANSTGTCGFPLTVTDATGEEITLDEQPDRITTTNPSAAQTLWELGVQDRVVGVTEFAGYLNGTASRTNVSAEFGVSVETVVATDPDLVLAPNASAGQVADLRRQNLTVYHFPAATDVGDIATKTERTGRLVGNCEAAAEVNTEMNQTVENVENQTADLDRLSALYPLGGGFVAADNTFINEIMQIGGTSNVAASEADGYPQLSDEVILQANPGLIIVTDSEASILERQPYASTNAGENNNYVVLNNNYLNQPAPRSVIESTTTLANGVEELQLENDRDEKSGTDGSGGSGSDEDDENGESEQDEPAIDENETAIDENETAIDENETAIDENETAVNTNRTAVDENQTATDTPSEENSTSGDTNGTSSEETDETGTSNDIANQETQQDGGPSNTTDEGTESEVPGFGIVATVVVILAFGYLSTRE
;
A
#
# COMPACT_ATOMS: atom_id res chain seq x y z
N MET A 1 7.38 -48.33 -3.53
CA MET A 1 6.66 -49.61 -3.64
C MET A 1 5.20 -49.29 -3.89
N ASN A 2 4.63 -49.87 -4.93
CA ASN A 2 3.27 -49.65 -5.41
C ASN A 2 2.23 -50.30 -4.46
N THR A 3 1.39 -49.51 -3.80
CA THR A 3 0.17 -49.99 -3.13
C THR A 3 -1.01 -49.18 -3.68
N GLY A 4 -1.66 -49.72 -4.70
CA GLY A 4 -2.84 -49.13 -5.31
C GLY A 4 -4.00 -49.03 -4.33
N VAL A 5 -4.32 -47.79 -3.94
CA VAL A 5 -5.66 -47.44 -3.48
C VAL A 5 -6.52 -47.37 -4.74
N ASN A 6 -7.62 -48.11 -4.76
CA ASN A 6 -8.50 -48.24 -5.91
C ASN A 6 -9.21 -46.88 -6.13
N ASN A 7 -8.65 -46.03 -7.00
CA ASN A 7 -9.06 -44.66 -7.25
C ASN A 7 -10.31 -44.56 -8.17
N THR A 8 -11.25 -45.50 -8.02
CA THR A 8 -12.38 -45.65 -8.94
C THR A 8 -13.63 -44.96 -8.39
N CYS A 9 -14.09 -43.91 -9.08
CA CYS A 9 -15.40 -43.29 -8.91
C CYS A 9 -16.51 -44.19 -9.48
N GLN A 10 -16.75 -45.33 -8.83
CA GLN A 10 -17.83 -46.25 -9.20
C GLN A 10 -18.90 -46.26 -8.12
N PHE A 11 -20.16 -46.31 -8.56
CA PHE A 11 -21.34 -46.47 -7.73
C PHE A 11 -21.93 -47.88 -7.95
N PRO A 12 -22.49 -48.54 -6.91
CA PRO A 12 -22.69 -48.04 -5.55
C PRO A 12 -21.37 -47.85 -4.79
N LEU A 13 -21.29 -46.76 -4.03
CA LEU A 13 -20.14 -46.37 -3.23
C LEU A 13 -20.47 -46.51 -1.75
N ASN A 14 -19.65 -47.27 -1.02
CA ASN A 14 -19.71 -47.37 0.43
C ASN A 14 -18.46 -46.72 1.05
N LEU A 15 -18.67 -45.76 1.95
CA LEU A 15 -17.61 -45.07 2.68
C LEU A 15 -17.98 -44.90 4.14
N THR A 16 -17.02 -45.16 5.02
CA THR A 16 -17.14 -44.78 6.44
C THR A 16 -16.67 -43.34 6.60
N ASP A 17 -17.44 -42.55 7.34
CA ASP A 17 -17.12 -41.16 7.65
C ASP A 17 -16.40 -41.01 9.00
N ALA A 18 -16.06 -39.78 9.40
CA ALA A 18 -15.32 -39.52 10.64
C ALA A 18 -16.08 -39.87 11.93
N THR A 19 -17.41 -40.07 11.86
CA THR A 19 -18.22 -40.54 12.99
C THR A 19 -18.24 -42.07 13.11
N GLY A 20 -17.60 -42.79 12.18
CA GLY A 20 -17.69 -44.24 12.07
C GLY A 20 -18.98 -44.73 11.39
N THR A 21 -19.78 -43.82 10.82
CA THR A 21 -21.03 -44.17 10.12
C THR A 21 -20.72 -44.60 8.70
N GLU A 22 -21.23 -45.76 8.29
CA GLU A 22 -21.18 -46.19 6.89
C GLU A 22 -22.25 -45.46 6.08
N ILE A 23 -21.81 -44.79 5.02
CA ILE A 23 -22.64 -44.08 4.05
C ILE A 23 -22.62 -44.85 2.74
N THR A 24 -23.81 -45.13 2.22
CA THR A 24 -24.01 -45.78 0.93
C THR A 24 -24.63 -44.80 -0.05
N LEU A 25 -23.97 -44.60 -1.19
CA LEU A 25 -24.49 -43.88 -2.35
C LEU A 25 -24.71 -44.88 -3.47
N GLU A 26 -25.96 -45.17 -3.82
CA GLU A 26 -26.28 -46.12 -4.89
C GLU A 26 -25.94 -45.57 -6.28
N GLU A 27 -25.99 -44.24 -6.42
CA GLU A 27 -25.81 -43.48 -7.66
C GLU A 27 -24.99 -42.22 -7.37
N GLN A 28 -24.48 -41.59 -8.43
CA GLN A 28 -23.84 -40.28 -8.33
C GLN A 28 -24.88 -39.24 -7.85
N PRO A 29 -24.59 -38.42 -6.82
CA PRO A 29 -25.56 -37.44 -6.32
C PRO A 29 -25.75 -36.30 -7.32
N ASP A 30 -27.02 -35.91 -7.58
CA ASP A 30 -27.40 -34.82 -8.47
C ASP A 30 -27.61 -33.49 -7.73
N ARG A 31 -27.95 -33.56 -6.43
CA ARG A 31 -28.21 -32.41 -5.56
C ARG A 31 -27.34 -32.48 -4.30
N ILE A 32 -26.36 -31.59 -4.22
CA ILE A 32 -25.39 -31.56 -3.13
C ILE A 32 -25.58 -30.28 -2.30
N THR A 33 -25.63 -30.42 -0.98
CA THR A 33 -25.62 -29.27 -0.06
C THR A 33 -24.36 -29.31 0.81
N THR A 34 -23.66 -28.19 0.91
CA THR A 34 -22.45 -28.07 1.73
C THR A 34 -22.76 -27.26 2.98
N THR A 35 -22.31 -27.73 4.14
CA THR A 35 -22.60 -27.06 5.43
C THR A 35 -21.51 -26.09 5.89
N ASN A 36 -20.44 -25.92 5.12
CA ASN A 36 -19.33 -25.00 5.42
C ASN A 36 -18.60 -24.66 4.11
N PRO A 37 -18.03 -23.44 3.98
CA PRO A 37 -17.44 -22.97 2.73
C PRO A 37 -16.26 -23.80 2.24
N SER A 38 -15.51 -24.48 3.12
CA SER A 38 -14.40 -25.34 2.68
C SER A 38 -14.87 -26.52 1.81
N ALA A 39 -16.04 -27.10 2.06
CA ALA A 39 -16.61 -28.13 1.19
C ALA A 39 -17.15 -27.54 -0.12
N ALA A 40 -17.69 -26.32 -0.08
CA ALA A 40 -18.11 -25.62 -1.29
C ALA A 40 -16.89 -25.34 -2.18
N GLN A 41 -15.81 -24.76 -1.64
CA GLN A 41 -14.59 -24.45 -2.38
C GLN A 41 -14.05 -25.69 -3.12
N THR A 42 -13.91 -26.83 -2.43
CA THR A 42 -13.48 -28.09 -3.05
C THR A 42 -14.40 -28.54 -4.19
N LEU A 43 -15.72 -28.39 -4.06
CA LEU A 43 -16.65 -28.74 -5.16
C LEU A 43 -16.50 -27.83 -6.38
N TRP A 44 -16.17 -26.56 -6.18
CA TRP A 44 -15.89 -25.63 -7.28
C TRP A 44 -14.59 -25.96 -8.00
N GLU A 45 -13.55 -26.35 -7.26
CA GLU A 45 -12.25 -26.71 -7.82
C GLU A 45 -12.32 -27.99 -8.66
N ILE A 46 -13.04 -29.00 -8.19
CA ILE A 46 -13.17 -30.27 -8.93
C ILE A 46 -14.27 -30.26 -10.00
N GLY A 47 -14.86 -29.09 -10.29
CA GLY A 47 -15.87 -28.93 -11.34
C GLY A 47 -17.25 -29.55 -11.03
N ALA A 48 -17.64 -29.61 -9.75
CA ALA A 48 -18.91 -30.19 -9.30
C ALA A 48 -19.96 -29.14 -8.86
N GLN A 49 -19.68 -27.85 -8.98
CA GLN A 49 -20.53 -26.74 -8.52
C GLN A 49 -21.95 -26.70 -9.12
N ASP A 50 -22.13 -27.23 -10.33
CA ASP A 50 -23.44 -27.21 -11.00
C ASP A 50 -24.48 -28.07 -10.27
N ARG A 51 -24.03 -29.10 -9.54
CA ARG A 51 -24.87 -29.99 -8.72
C ARG A 51 -25.10 -29.48 -7.30
N VAL A 52 -24.42 -28.40 -6.91
CA VAL A 52 -24.64 -27.78 -5.60
C VAL A 52 -26.00 -27.08 -5.61
N VAL A 53 -26.79 -27.27 -4.57
CA VAL A 53 -28.13 -26.68 -4.41
C VAL A 53 -28.26 -25.83 -3.15
N GLY A 54 -27.33 -25.96 -2.20
CA GLY A 54 -27.26 -25.12 -1.01
C GLY A 54 -25.85 -24.92 -0.48
N VAL A 55 -25.57 -23.69 -0.04
CA VAL A 55 -24.30 -23.25 0.54
C VAL A 55 -24.55 -22.32 1.73
N THR A 56 -23.57 -22.16 2.61
CA THR A 56 -23.61 -21.13 3.66
C THR A 56 -23.27 -19.75 3.09
N GLU A 57 -23.67 -18.68 3.76
CA GLU A 57 -23.32 -17.30 3.40
C GLU A 57 -21.81 -17.07 3.24
N PHE A 58 -21.00 -17.75 4.06
CA PHE A 58 -19.53 -17.69 3.99
C PHE A 58 -18.93 -18.26 2.69
N ALA A 59 -19.74 -18.86 1.82
CA ALA A 59 -19.33 -19.35 0.51
C ALA A 59 -19.84 -18.45 -0.64
N GLU A 60 -20.57 -17.37 -0.35
CA GLU A 60 -21.20 -16.52 -1.37
C GLU A 60 -20.18 -15.84 -2.30
N TYR A 61 -18.92 -15.70 -1.89
CA TYR A 61 -17.82 -15.23 -2.74
C TYR A 61 -17.49 -16.14 -3.93
N LEU A 62 -17.93 -17.42 -3.90
CA LEU A 62 -17.73 -18.33 -5.02
C LEU A 62 -18.66 -17.98 -6.18
N ASN A 63 -18.20 -18.20 -7.42
CA ASN A 63 -18.98 -17.80 -8.58
C ASN A 63 -20.35 -18.54 -8.67
N LYS A 64 -21.38 -17.83 -9.15
CA LYS A 64 -22.73 -18.39 -9.41
C LYS A 64 -23.46 -18.95 -8.18
N THR A 65 -23.12 -18.51 -6.98
CA THR A 65 -23.79 -18.87 -5.73
C THR A 65 -25.14 -18.19 -5.55
N ASP A 66 -25.42 -17.08 -6.25
CA ASP A 66 -26.70 -16.34 -6.18
C ASP A 66 -27.92 -17.20 -6.50
N SER A 67 -27.71 -18.27 -7.29
CA SER A 67 -28.74 -19.23 -7.69
C SER A 67 -28.94 -20.38 -6.69
N LYS A 68 -28.11 -20.46 -5.65
CA LYS A 68 -28.08 -21.55 -4.66
C LYS A 68 -28.81 -21.11 -3.38
N ALA A 69 -29.40 -22.06 -2.66
CA ALA A 69 -30.07 -21.74 -1.41
C ALA A 69 -29.04 -21.43 -0.31
N ASN A 70 -29.18 -20.28 0.36
CA ASN A 70 -28.42 -20.00 1.57
C ASN A 70 -28.96 -20.86 2.73
N VAL A 71 -28.13 -21.75 3.28
CA VAL A 71 -28.48 -22.67 4.37
C VAL A 71 -27.96 -22.24 5.76
N SER A 72 -27.41 -21.03 5.90
CA SER A 72 -26.83 -20.52 7.14
C SER A 72 -27.83 -20.40 8.31
N ALA A 73 -27.29 -20.55 9.52
CA ALA A 73 -27.88 -20.17 10.80
C ALA A 73 -26.81 -19.65 11.77
N GLY A 74 -26.60 -18.32 11.81
CA GLY A 74 -25.47 -17.73 12.56
C GLY A 74 -24.14 -18.31 12.08
N PHE A 75 -23.26 -18.71 13.01
CA PHE A 75 -21.99 -19.40 12.69
C PHE A 75 -22.15 -20.88 12.27
N GLY A 76 -23.38 -21.40 12.15
CA GLY A 76 -23.66 -22.79 11.79
C GLY A 76 -24.66 -22.91 10.64
N VAL A 77 -25.33 -24.06 10.58
CA VAL A 77 -26.27 -24.39 9.48
C VAL A 77 -27.66 -24.67 10.02
N SER A 78 -28.67 -24.18 9.31
CA SER A 78 -30.07 -24.50 9.60
C SER A 78 -30.44 -25.86 9.02
N VAL A 79 -30.77 -26.80 9.90
CA VAL A 79 -31.26 -28.14 9.52
C VAL A 79 -32.49 -28.03 8.61
N GLU A 80 -33.42 -27.13 8.92
CA GLU A 80 -34.63 -26.91 8.11
C GLU A 80 -34.32 -26.39 6.71
N LYS A 81 -33.41 -25.41 6.59
CA LYS A 81 -33.00 -24.90 5.27
C LYS A 81 -32.28 -25.97 4.46
N VAL A 82 -31.42 -26.79 5.08
CA VAL A 82 -30.78 -27.91 4.38
C VAL A 82 -31.82 -28.92 3.89
N VAL A 83 -32.79 -29.31 4.72
CA VAL A 83 -33.90 -30.20 4.30
C VAL A 83 -34.66 -29.60 3.12
N ALA A 84 -34.92 -28.29 3.14
CA ALA A 84 -35.63 -27.59 2.06
C ALA A 84 -34.87 -27.62 0.72
N THR A 85 -33.55 -27.83 0.72
CA THR A 85 -32.77 -28.02 -0.51
C THR A 85 -32.98 -29.39 -1.16
N ASN A 86 -33.64 -30.33 -0.49
CA ASN A 86 -33.84 -31.72 -0.93
C ASN A 86 -32.55 -32.34 -1.52
N PRO A 87 -31.46 -32.45 -0.73
CA PRO A 87 -30.18 -32.94 -1.22
C PRO A 87 -30.13 -34.48 -1.24
N ASP A 88 -29.41 -35.03 -2.22
CA ASP A 88 -29.04 -36.46 -2.27
C ASP A 88 -27.84 -36.74 -1.37
N LEU A 89 -27.00 -35.72 -1.17
CA LEU A 89 -25.80 -35.77 -0.34
C LEU A 89 -25.58 -34.42 0.35
N VAL A 90 -25.31 -34.47 1.65
CA VAL A 90 -24.83 -33.34 2.44
C VAL A 90 -23.36 -33.56 2.79
N LEU A 91 -22.51 -32.62 2.41
CA LEU A 91 -21.09 -32.60 2.77
C LEU A 91 -20.89 -31.75 4.02
N ALA A 92 -20.46 -32.38 5.11
CA ALA A 92 -20.30 -31.75 6.41
C ALA A 92 -18.83 -31.76 6.88
N PRO A 93 -18.07 -30.67 6.71
CA PRO A 93 -16.75 -30.51 7.32
C PRO A 93 -16.80 -30.61 8.85
N ASN A 94 -15.65 -30.84 9.50
CA ASN A 94 -15.54 -30.99 10.96
C ASN A 94 -16.14 -29.81 11.75
N ALA A 95 -16.05 -28.58 11.23
CA ALA A 95 -16.66 -27.40 11.83
C ALA A 95 -18.20 -27.49 11.95
N SER A 96 -18.85 -28.40 11.20
CA SER A 96 -20.28 -28.68 11.25
C SER A 96 -20.63 -29.95 12.03
N ALA A 97 -19.70 -30.52 12.80
CA ALA A 97 -19.91 -31.78 13.54
C ALA A 97 -21.18 -31.74 14.42
N GLY A 98 -21.49 -30.59 15.02
CA GLY A 98 -22.65 -30.41 15.88
C GLY A 98 -24.01 -30.61 15.18
N GLN A 99 -24.10 -30.41 13.88
CA GLN A 99 -25.36 -30.53 13.11
C GLN A 99 -25.52 -31.89 12.42
N VAL A 100 -24.48 -32.73 12.38
CA VAL A 100 -24.50 -34.01 11.64
C VAL A 100 -25.60 -34.94 12.14
N ALA A 101 -25.76 -35.08 13.45
CA ALA A 101 -26.78 -35.94 14.04
C ALA A 101 -28.20 -35.47 13.71
N ASP A 102 -28.45 -34.16 13.80
CA ASP A 102 -29.77 -33.58 13.54
C ASP A 102 -30.14 -33.67 12.06
N LEU A 103 -29.18 -33.43 11.15
CA LEU A 103 -29.38 -33.60 9.71
C LEU A 103 -29.72 -35.05 9.35
N ARG A 104 -29.02 -36.03 9.94
CA ARG A 104 -29.32 -37.46 9.75
C ARG A 104 -30.66 -37.88 10.32
N ALA A 105 -31.09 -37.27 11.43
CA ALA A 105 -32.42 -37.51 12.00
C ALA A 105 -33.56 -37.11 11.05
N GLN A 106 -33.28 -36.26 10.06
CA GLN A 106 -34.20 -35.92 8.96
C GLN A 106 -34.15 -36.90 7.78
N ASN A 107 -33.46 -38.04 7.92
CA ASN A 107 -33.20 -39.04 6.86
C ASN A 107 -32.37 -38.50 5.68
N LEU A 108 -31.53 -37.49 5.90
CA LEU A 108 -30.58 -37.03 4.89
C LEU A 108 -29.32 -37.90 4.90
N THR A 109 -28.75 -38.13 3.71
CA THR A 109 -27.43 -38.74 3.56
C THR A 109 -26.36 -37.69 3.84
N VAL A 110 -25.69 -37.79 4.99
CA VAL A 110 -24.67 -36.82 5.43
C VAL A 110 -23.31 -37.51 5.51
N TYR A 111 -22.31 -36.97 4.85
CA TYR A 111 -20.92 -37.39 4.99
C TYR A 111 -20.15 -36.39 5.86
N HIS A 112 -19.69 -36.83 7.04
CA HIS A 112 -18.89 -36.00 7.95
C HIS A 112 -17.38 -36.21 7.72
N PHE A 113 -16.67 -35.14 7.40
CA PHE A 113 -15.22 -35.17 7.22
C PHE A 113 -14.50 -35.05 8.57
N PRO A 114 -13.30 -35.67 8.72
CA PRO A 114 -12.44 -35.41 9.86
C PRO A 114 -11.96 -33.95 9.84
N ALA A 115 -11.33 -33.52 10.95
CA ALA A 115 -10.54 -32.29 10.94
C ALA A 115 -9.45 -32.40 9.86
N ALA A 116 -9.12 -31.26 9.25
CA ALA A 116 -8.01 -31.15 8.32
C ALA A 116 -7.07 -30.10 8.87
N THR A 117 -5.87 -30.52 9.26
CA THR A 117 -4.87 -29.68 9.93
C THR A 117 -3.63 -29.48 9.08
N ASP A 118 -3.41 -30.31 8.07
CA ASP A 118 -2.26 -30.25 7.16
C ASP A 118 -2.66 -30.43 5.69
N VAL A 119 -1.69 -30.32 4.78
CA VAL A 119 -1.92 -30.48 3.33
C VAL A 119 -2.36 -31.90 2.96
N ASP A 120 -1.84 -32.92 3.65
CA ASP A 120 -2.20 -34.32 3.41
C ASP A 120 -3.66 -34.61 3.75
N ASP A 121 -4.16 -34.04 4.84
CA ASP A 121 -5.58 -34.09 5.22
C ASP A 121 -6.48 -33.42 4.17
N ILE A 122 -6.03 -32.29 3.61
CA ILE A 122 -6.76 -31.58 2.55
C ILE A 122 -6.76 -32.41 1.28
N ALA A 123 -5.64 -33.01 0.91
CA ALA A 123 -5.55 -33.91 -0.24
C ALA A 123 -6.48 -35.12 -0.06
N ALA A 124 -6.51 -35.71 1.13
CA ALA A 124 -7.39 -36.83 1.46
C ALA A 124 -8.88 -36.43 1.45
N LYS A 125 -9.22 -35.24 1.97
CA LYS A 125 -10.56 -34.66 1.92
C LYS A 125 -11.01 -34.41 0.48
N THR A 126 -10.13 -33.91 -0.38
CA THR A 126 -10.39 -33.63 -1.80
C THR A 126 -10.59 -34.92 -2.58
N GLU A 127 -9.71 -35.92 -2.40
CA GLU A 127 -9.87 -37.25 -3.02
C GLU A 127 -11.21 -37.87 -2.63
N ARG A 128 -11.55 -37.81 -1.33
CA ARG A 128 -12.79 -38.34 -0.79
C ARG A 128 -14.02 -37.61 -1.31
N THR A 129 -13.94 -36.29 -1.46
CA THR A 129 -14.99 -35.49 -2.09
C THR A 129 -15.15 -35.90 -3.56
N GLY A 130 -14.05 -36.04 -4.31
CA GLY A 130 -14.05 -36.56 -5.68
C GLY A 130 -14.75 -37.91 -5.79
N ARG A 131 -14.46 -38.85 -4.89
CA ARG A 131 -15.14 -40.15 -4.84
C ARG A 131 -16.64 -40.03 -4.56
N LEU A 132 -17.03 -39.25 -3.55
CA LEU A 132 -18.43 -39.06 -3.16
C LEU A 132 -19.27 -38.47 -4.29
N VAL A 133 -18.69 -37.58 -5.11
CA VAL A 133 -19.43 -36.88 -6.17
C VAL A 133 -19.15 -37.41 -7.57
N GLY A 134 -18.28 -38.42 -7.73
CA GLY A 134 -17.96 -38.99 -9.04
C GLY A 134 -16.92 -38.22 -9.87
N ASN A 135 -16.15 -37.30 -9.27
CA ASN A 135 -15.15 -36.44 -9.93
C ASN A 135 -13.70 -36.79 -9.50
N CYS A 136 -13.32 -38.07 -9.54
CA CYS A 136 -12.01 -38.54 -9.04
C CYS A 136 -10.82 -37.97 -9.83
N GLU A 137 -10.94 -37.86 -11.15
CA GLU A 137 -9.86 -37.35 -12.01
C GLU A 137 -9.56 -35.88 -11.70
N ALA A 138 -10.61 -35.04 -11.65
CA ALA A 138 -10.48 -33.64 -11.27
C ALA A 138 -9.93 -33.47 -9.84
N ALA A 139 -10.37 -34.29 -8.88
CA ALA A 139 -9.83 -34.27 -7.52
C ALA A 139 -8.32 -34.63 -7.49
N ALA A 140 -7.89 -35.60 -8.30
CA ALA A 140 -6.48 -35.96 -8.41
C ALA A 140 -5.64 -34.86 -9.09
N GLU A 141 -6.20 -34.20 -10.10
CA GLU A 141 -5.56 -33.07 -10.78
C GLU A 141 -5.37 -31.88 -9.84
N VAL A 142 -6.43 -31.48 -9.11
CA VAL A 142 -6.38 -30.41 -8.09
C VAL A 142 -5.36 -30.74 -6.98
N ASN A 143 -5.33 -31.98 -6.49
CA ASN A 143 -4.31 -32.38 -5.52
C ASN A 143 -2.89 -32.31 -6.08
N THR A 144 -2.71 -32.63 -7.37
CA THR A 144 -1.41 -32.54 -8.03
C THR A 144 -0.93 -31.09 -8.12
N GLU A 145 -1.83 -30.18 -8.52
CA GLU A 145 -1.56 -28.74 -8.58
C GLU A 145 -1.22 -28.15 -7.20
N MET A 146 -2.00 -28.52 -6.18
CA MET A 146 -1.76 -28.11 -4.80
C MET A 146 -0.38 -28.56 -4.32
N ASN A 147 -0.05 -29.84 -4.47
CA ASN A 147 1.24 -30.39 -4.01
C ASN A 147 2.42 -29.80 -4.77
N GLN A 148 2.29 -29.55 -6.08
CA GLN A 148 3.32 -28.87 -6.87
C GLN A 148 3.51 -27.42 -6.41
N THR A 149 2.43 -26.73 -6.04
CA THR A 149 2.53 -25.37 -5.49
C THR A 149 3.28 -25.37 -4.16
N VAL A 150 2.95 -26.30 -3.26
CA VAL A 150 3.65 -26.45 -1.98
C VAL A 150 5.15 -26.67 -2.21
N GLU A 151 5.53 -27.62 -3.07
CA GLU A 151 6.95 -27.88 -3.40
C GLU A 151 7.64 -26.64 -3.98
N ASN A 152 6.96 -25.89 -4.85
CA ASN A 152 7.53 -24.66 -5.41
C ASN A 152 7.73 -23.57 -4.35
N VAL A 153 6.76 -23.39 -3.45
CA VAL A 153 6.81 -22.38 -2.38
C VAL A 153 7.87 -22.76 -1.32
N GLU A 154 7.98 -24.03 -0.96
CA GLU A 154 9.03 -24.51 -0.07
C GLU A 154 10.42 -24.27 -0.68
N ASN A 155 10.59 -24.52 -1.99
CA ASN A 155 11.84 -24.22 -2.68
C ASN A 155 12.11 -22.71 -2.78
N GLN A 156 11.08 -21.91 -3.01
CA GLN A 156 11.17 -20.44 -3.07
C GLN A 156 11.66 -19.86 -1.74
N THR A 157 11.20 -20.43 -0.62
CA THR A 157 11.52 -19.94 0.74
C THR A 157 12.65 -20.70 1.43
N ALA A 158 13.27 -21.68 0.77
CA ALA A 158 14.25 -22.59 1.39
C ALA A 158 15.52 -21.90 1.90
N ASP A 159 15.97 -20.87 1.19
CA ASP A 159 17.20 -20.11 1.51
C ASP A 159 16.91 -18.82 2.31
N LEU A 160 15.65 -18.59 2.67
CA LEU A 160 15.20 -17.42 3.44
C LEU A 160 15.20 -17.72 4.94
N ASP A 161 15.43 -16.69 5.76
CA ASP A 161 15.24 -16.81 7.20
C ASP A 161 13.74 -16.96 7.51
N ARG A 162 13.37 -17.80 8.49
CA ARG A 162 11.95 -18.01 8.78
C ARG A 162 11.43 -16.96 9.77
N LEU A 163 10.82 -15.89 9.24
CA LEU A 163 10.27 -14.79 10.04
C LEU A 163 9.29 -15.29 11.09
N SER A 164 9.43 -14.80 12.31
CA SER A 164 8.52 -15.10 13.42
C SER A 164 7.18 -14.41 13.18
N ALA A 165 6.10 -15.18 13.03
CA ALA A 165 4.80 -14.68 12.60
C ALA A 165 3.71 -15.02 13.61
N LEU A 166 2.68 -14.18 13.68
CA LEU A 166 1.48 -14.44 14.47
C LEU A 166 0.23 -14.14 13.64
N TYR A 167 -0.81 -14.97 13.77
CA TYR A 167 -2.14 -14.68 13.24
C TYR A 167 -3.17 -14.48 14.36
N PRO A 168 -3.48 -13.23 14.72
CA PRO A 168 -4.55 -12.92 15.66
C PRO A 168 -5.95 -13.08 15.05
N LEU A 169 -6.85 -13.70 15.81
CA LEU A 169 -8.26 -13.89 15.48
C LEU A 169 -9.18 -12.94 16.28
N GLY A 170 -8.60 -12.00 17.03
CA GLY A 170 -9.31 -11.08 17.91
C GLY A 170 -9.60 -11.65 19.30
N GLY A 171 -9.79 -10.77 20.30
CA GLY A 171 -10.07 -11.17 21.69
C GLY A 171 -8.99 -12.06 22.33
N GLY A 172 -7.75 -11.93 21.88
CA GLY A 172 -6.59 -12.73 22.31
C GLY A 172 -6.49 -14.12 21.68
N PHE A 173 -7.46 -14.53 20.84
CA PHE A 173 -7.39 -15.81 20.14
C PHE A 173 -6.36 -15.77 19.02
N VAL A 174 -5.63 -16.86 18.83
CA VAL A 174 -4.63 -17.02 17.76
C VAL A 174 -4.75 -18.40 17.12
N ALA A 175 -4.19 -18.58 15.92
CA ALA A 175 -3.99 -19.93 15.36
C ALA A 175 -2.63 -20.48 15.81
N ALA A 176 -2.62 -21.59 16.53
CA ALA A 176 -1.43 -22.22 17.10
C ALA A 176 -1.12 -23.57 16.42
N ASP A 177 -0.37 -24.46 17.07
CA ASP A 177 0.08 -25.73 16.48
C ASP A 177 -1.11 -26.64 16.15
N ASN A 178 -0.90 -27.62 15.27
CA ASN A 178 -1.91 -28.58 14.83
C ASN A 178 -3.17 -27.87 14.27
N THR A 179 -2.96 -26.81 13.50
CA THR A 179 -3.99 -26.10 12.75
C THR A 179 -3.61 -25.97 11.28
N PHE A 180 -4.63 -25.94 10.42
CA PHE A 180 -4.46 -25.64 9.00
C PHE A 180 -3.69 -24.34 8.75
N ILE A 181 -3.95 -23.31 9.56
CA ILE A 181 -3.28 -22.01 9.41
C ILE A 181 -1.79 -22.13 9.75
N ASN A 182 -1.44 -22.90 10.78
CA ASN A 182 -0.04 -23.18 11.11
C ASN A 182 0.70 -23.81 9.93
N GLU A 183 0.11 -24.83 9.30
CA GLU A 183 0.67 -25.47 8.12
C GLU A 183 0.90 -24.47 6.97
N LEU A 184 -0.07 -23.59 6.70
CA LEU A 184 0.07 -22.54 5.67
C LEU A 184 1.20 -21.57 6.00
N MET A 185 1.30 -21.16 7.27
CA MET A 185 2.35 -20.28 7.77
C MET A 185 3.72 -20.92 7.58
N GLU A 186 3.82 -22.22 7.87
CA GLU A 186 5.06 -22.95 7.75
C GLU A 186 5.49 -23.14 6.29
N ILE A 187 4.58 -23.52 5.41
CA ILE A 187 4.88 -23.65 3.98
C ILE A 187 5.26 -22.29 3.40
N GLY A 188 4.56 -21.22 3.78
CA GLY A 188 4.83 -19.87 3.29
C GLY A 188 6.10 -19.21 3.82
N GLY A 189 6.98 -19.93 4.51
CA GLY A 189 8.29 -19.44 4.93
C GLY A 189 8.34 -18.74 6.29
N THR A 190 7.30 -18.86 7.13
CA THR A 190 7.27 -18.24 8.46
C THR A 190 7.33 -19.26 9.59
N THR A 191 7.70 -18.81 10.79
CA THR A 191 7.60 -19.59 12.03
C THR A 191 6.44 -19.05 12.85
N ASN A 192 5.36 -19.81 13.03
CA ASN A 192 4.25 -19.38 13.86
C ASN A 192 4.62 -19.37 15.34
N VAL A 193 4.72 -18.19 15.95
CA VAL A 193 5.15 -18.07 17.35
C VAL A 193 4.13 -18.63 18.34
N ALA A 194 2.87 -18.77 17.95
CA ALA A 194 1.85 -19.39 18.79
C ALA A 194 2.00 -20.91 18.86
N ALA A 195 2.67 -21.54 17.90
CA ALA A 195 2.78 -23.00 17.81
C ALA A 195 3.56 -23.61 19.00
N SER A 196 4.52 -22.88 19.58
CA SER A 196 5.21 -23.36 20.78
C SER A 196 4.38 -23.24 22.06
N GLU A 197 3.28 -22.48 22.04
CA GLU A 197 2.52 -22.14 23.24
C GLU A 197 1.32 -23.08 23.46
N ALA A 198 0.66 -23.54 22.40
CA ALA A 198 -0.48 -24.47 22.49
C ALA A 198 -0.88 -25.06 21.12
N ASP A 199 -1.84 -25.99 21.16
CA ASP A 199 -2.52 -26.51 19.97
C ASP A 199 -3.84 -25.75 19.71
N GLY A 200 -4.26 -25.71 18.44
CA GLY A 200 -5.60 -25.25 18.05
C GLY A 200 -5.74 -23.73 18.08
N TYR A 201 -6.80 -23.24 18.73
CA TYR A 201 -7.14 -21.81 18.78
C TYR A 201 -7.14 -21.28 20.22
N PRO A 202 -5.98 -21.23 20.89
CA PRO A 202 -5.87 -20.76 22.27
C PRO A 202 -6.08 -19.24 22.36
N GLN A 203 -6.38 -18.77 23.57
CA GLN A 203 -6.17 -17.36 23.91
C GLN A 203 -4.77 -17.20 24.48
N LEU A 204 -3.96 -16.31 23.90
CA LEU A 204 -2.70 -15.88 24.48
C LEU A 204 -2.92 -14.60 25.30
N SER A 205 -2.19 -14.47 26.40
CA SER A 205 -2.15 -13.21 27.15
C SER A 205 -1.18 -12.23 26.49
N ASP A 206 -1.39 -10.93 26.72
CA ASP A 206 -0.51 -9.86 26.27
C ASP A 206 0.97 -10.12 26.60
N GLU A 207 1.27 -10.60 27.82
CA GLU A 207 2.64 -10.96 28.24
C GLU A 207 3.26 -12.06 27.36
N VAL A 208 2.45 -13.00 26.87
CA VAL A 208 2.93 -14.08 25.99
C VAL A 208 3.16 -13.54 24.58
N ILE A 209 2.27 -12.67 24.07
CA ILE A 209 2.43 -12.03 22.76
C ILE A 209 3.70 -11.17 22.74
N LEU A 210 3.90 -10.33 23.76
CA LEU A 210 5.12 -9.51 23.89
C LEU A 210 6.39 -10.35 24.06
N LYS A 211 6.30 -11.50 24.74
CA LYS A 211 7.46 -12.39 24.94
C LYS A 211 7.80 -13.18 23.68
N THR A 212 6.78 -13.59 22.91
CA THR A 212 6.96 -14.31 21.65
C THR A 212 7.45 -13.39 20.54
N ASP A 213 7.15 -12.09 20.66
CA ASP A 213 7.71 -11.01 19.85
C ASP A 213 7.68 -11.30 18.35
N PRO A 214 6.48 -11.44 17.75
CA PRO A 214 6.37 -11.68 16.32
C PRO A 214 7.02 -10.54 15.52
N GLU A 215 7.72 -10.90 14.46
CA GLU A 215 8.31 -9.99 13.47
C GLU A 215 7.32 -9.61 12.37
N VAL A 216 6.26 -10.40 12.17
CA VAL A 216 5.18 -10.08 11.24
C VAL A 216 3.81 -10.48 11.79
N ILE A 217 2.79 -9.64 11.61
CA ILE A 217 1.40 -9.98 11.90
C ILE A 217 0.65 -10.32 10.62
N LEU A 218 -0.01 -11.48 10.58
CA LEU A 218 -0.98 -11.78 9.53
C LEU A 218 -2.28 -11.05 9.84
N VAL A 219 -2.79 -10.29 8.89
CA VAL A 219 -4.07 -9.58 9.00
C VAL A 219 -4.99 -9.99 7.87
N THR A 220 -6.27 -9.67 7.98
CA THR A 220 -7.27 -9.97 6.94
C THR A 220 -7.96 -8.74 6.38
N ASN A 221 -7.66 -7.57 6.94
CA ASN A 221 -8.03 -6.24 6.45
C ASN A 221 -6.77 -5.50 6.00
N THR A 222 -6.91 -4.60 5.04
CA THR A 222 -5.81 -3.83 4.45
C THR A 222 -5.29 -2.73 5.37
N GLU A 223 -6.05 -2.35 6.41
CA GLU A 223 -5.72 -1.25 7.30
C GLU A 223 -4.65 -1.59 8.36
N GLY A 224 -4.39 -2.88 8.61
CA GLY A 224 -3.36 -3.29 9.58
C GLY A 224 -3.58 -2.80 11.02
N ALA A 225 -4.72 -2.19 11.35
CA ALA A 225 -4.99 -1.44 12.60
C ALA A 225 -4.65 -2.17 13.90
N ILE A 226 -4.60 -3.51 13.89
CA ILE A 226 -4.15 -4.31 15.04
C ILE A 226 -2.71 -3.98 15.45
N LEU A 227 -1.87 -3.49 14.53
CA LEU A 227 -0.49 -3.09 14.81
C LEU A 227 -0.41 -1.88 15.74
N ASP A 228 -1.42 -1.02 15.77
CA ASP A 228 -1.46 0.15 16.64
C ASP A 228 -2.06 -0.18 18.03
N GLU A 229 -2.55 -1.41 18.20
CA GLU A 229 -3.17 -1.86 19.44
C GLU A 229 -2.16 -2.64 20.31
N GLU A 230 -2.09 -2.30 21.61
CA GLU A 230 -1.40 -3.14 22.58
C GLU A 230 -2.11 -4.51 22.69
N PRO A 231 -1.36 -5.63 22.74
CA PRO A 231 0.10 -5.73 22.89
C PRO A 231 0.91 -5.64 21.59
N TYR A 232 0.27 -5.67 20.42
CA TYR A 232 0.95 -5.84 19.13
C TYR A 232 1.83 -4.64 18.76
N ALA A 233 1.42 -3.42 19.11
CA ALA A 233 2.22 -2.19 18.92
C ALA A 233 3.62 -2.26 19.54
N SER A 234 3.74 -2.98 20.66
CA SER A 234 5.01 -3.17 21.39
C SER A 234 5.80 -4.42 20.96
N THR A 235 5.37 -5.12 19.90
CA THR A 235 6.13 -6.21 19.26
C THR A 235 6.99 -5.66 18.12
N THR A 236 7.99 -6.43 17.68
CA THR A 236 8.81 -6.10 16.51
C THR A 236 7.93 -5.81 15.29
N ALA A 237 6.89 -6.61 15.06
CA ALA A 237 5.95 -6.38 13.98
C ALA A 237 5.22 -5.04 14.07
N GLY A 238 4.76 -4.64 15.26
CA GLY A 238 4.08 -3.36 15.47
C GLY A 238 5.03 -2.17 15.32
N ALA A 239 6.22 -2.27 15.92
CA ALA A 239 7.22 -1.21 15.88
C ALA A 239 7.78 -0.96 14.47
N GLU A 240 7.90 -2.01 13.65
CA GLU A 240 8.37 -1.94 12.26
C GLU A 240 7.24 -1.81 11.23
N GLY A 241 5.96 -1.83 11.66
CA GLY A 241 4.82 -1.80 10.74
C GLY A 241 4.72 -3.04 9.82
N ASN A 242 5.25 -4.18 10.26
CA ASN A 242 5.38 -5.39 9.45
C ASN A 242 4.12 -6.27 9.54
N TYR A 243 3.35 -6.30 8.47
CA TYR A 243 2.18 -7.18 8.34
C TYR A 243 2.01 -7.78 6.95
N VAL A 244 1.24 -8.87 6.88
CA VAL A 244 0.84 -9.52 5.63
C VAL A 244 -0.67 -9.59 5.56
N VAL A 245 -1.25 -8.94 4.55
CA VAL A 245 -2.69 -9.03 4.26
C VAL A 245 -2.99 -10.36 3.59
N MET A 246 -3.81 -11.16 4.27
CA MET A 246 -4.24 -12.48 3.81
C MET A 246 -5.72 -12.45 3.45
N ASN A 247 -6.08 -13.14 2.37
CA ASN A 247 -7.50 -13.30 2.03
C ASN A 247 -8.18 -14.18 3.09
N THR A 248 -9.15 -13.64 3.82
CA THR A 248 -9.89 -14.35 4.88
C THR A 248 -10.50 -15.66 4.42
N ASN A 249 -10.99 -15.72 3.17
CA ASN A 249 -11.63 -16.90 2.62
C ASN A 249 -10.62 -18.01 2.33
N TYR A 250 -9.35 -17.68 2.12
CA TYR A 250 -8.30 -18.65 1.86
C TYR A 250 -7.58 -19.03 3.16
N LEU A 251 -7.31 -18.07 4.03
CA LEU A 251 -6.62 -18.35 5.29
C LEU A 251 -7.44 -19.26 6.21
N ASN A 252 -8.77 -19.13 6.23
CA ASN A 252 -9.63 -19.79 7.22
C ASN A 252 -10.46 -20.97 6.69
N GLN A 253 -10.24 -21.44 5.46
CA GLN A 253 -11.06 -22.50 4.84
C GLN A 253 -10.19 -23.65 4.31
N PRO A 254 -10.04 -24.78 5.03
CA PRO A 254 -9.16 -25.89 4.60
C PRO A 254 -9.63 -26.56 3.30
N ALA A 255 -9.01 -26.16 2.18
CA ALA A 255 -9.30 -26.60 0.82
C ALA A 255 -8.10 -26.30 -0.12
N PRO A 256 -8.00 -26.95 -1.29
CA PRO A 256 -6.85 -26.80 -2.19
C PRO A 256 -6.51 -25.37 -2.62
N ARG A 257 -7.50 -24.56 -3.04
CA ARG A 257 -7.23 -23.16 -3.42
C ARG A 257 -6.70 -22.36 -2.23
N SER A 258 -7.22 -22.61 -1.03
CA SER A 258 -6.69 -21.98 0.18
C SER A 258 -5.22 -22.29 0.44
N VAL A 259 -4.77 -23.53 0.20
CA VAL A 259 -3.34 -23.88 0.27
C VAL A 259 -2.55 -23.13 -0.78
N ILE A 260 -2.99 -23.19 -2.05
CA ILE A 260 -2.28 -22.59 -3.19
C ILE A 260 -2.13 -21.07 -3.01
N GLU A 261 -3.22 -20.36 -2.71
CA GLU A 261 -3.23 -18.90 -2.70
C GLU A 261 -2.56 -18.33 -1.44
N SER A 262 -2.85 -18.90 -0.26
CA SER A 262 -2.27 -18.39 0.99
C SER A 262 -0.76 -18.62 1.06
N THR A 263 -0.26 -19.80 0.65
CA THR A 263 1.18 -20.08 0.71
C THR A 263 1.97 -19.23 -0.27
N LYS A 264 1.47 -19.02 -1.50
CA LYS A 264 2.07 -18.08 -2.46
C LYS A 264 2.08 -16.65 -1.96
N THR A 265 0.96 -16.19 -1.40
CA THR A 265 0.85 -14.82 -0.86
C THR A 265 1.86 -14.60 0.27
N LEU A 266 1.95 -15.56 1.19
CA LEU A 266 2.85 -15.45 2.32
C LEU A 266 4.33 -15.55 1.89
N ALA A 267 4.68 -16.48 0.99
CA ALA A 267 6.04 -16.60 0.49
C ALA A 267 6.53 -15.34 -0.23
N ALA A 268 5.70 -14.76 -1.09
CA ALA A 268 6.01 -13.49 -1.76
C ALA A 268 6.14 -12.32 -0.76
N ALA A 269 5.40 -12.35 0.34
CA ALA A 269 5.53 -11.35 1.39
C ALA A 269 6.81 -11.52 2.23
N VAL A 270 7.16 -12.76 2.56
CA VAL A 270 8.41 -13.09 3.27
C VAL A 270 9.62 -12.68 2.44
N GLU A 271 9.63 -12.94 1.13
CA GLU A 271 10.69 -12.48 0.23
C GLU A 271 10.84 -10.96 0.24
N ARG A 272 9.73 -10.23 0.15
CA ARG A 272 9.73 -8.76 0.16
C ARG A 272 10.29 -8.22 1.47
N LEU A 273 9.74 -8.68 2.60
CA LEU A 273 10.18 -8.25 3.93
C LEU A 273 11.66 -8.57 4.20
N GLN A 274 12.19 -9.64 3.62
CA GLN A 274 13.61 -9.95 3.75
C GLN A 274 14.50 -9.20 2.77
N ALA A 275 14.01 -8.90 1.57
CA ALA A 275 14.68 -7.98 0.67
C ALA A 275 14.78 -6.59 1.33
N ASP A 276 13.70 -6.12 1.95
CA ASP A 276 13.66 -4.87 2.70
C ASP A 276 14.59 -4.92 3.92
N LYS A 277 14.58 -5.99 4.73
CA LYS A 277 15.56 -6.16 5.84
C LYS A 277 17.00 -6.26 5.35
N THR A 278 17.26 -6.85 4.19
CA THR A 278 18.61 -6.92 3.61
C THR A 278 19.04 -5.56 3.06
N GLU A 279 18.11 -4.79 2.48
CA GLU A 279 18.32 -3.41 2.08
C GLU A 279 18.51 -2.50 3.31
N GLU A 280 17.76 -2.66 4.40
CA GLU A 280 17.94 -1.94 5.68
C GLU A 280 19.24 -2.31 6.40
N THR A 281 19.62 -3.59 6.41
CA THR A 281 20.87 -4.03 7.03
C THR A 281 22.09 -3.57 6.21
N ALA A 282 21.98 -3.55 4.87
CA ALA A 282 22.97 -2.93 3.99
C ALA A 282 22.93 -1.39 4.06
N ASN A 283 21.77 -0.77 4.30
CA ASN A 283 21.57 0.67 4.49
C ASN A 283 21.96 1.15 5.91
N SER A 284 22.10 0.27 6.90
CA SER A 284 22.69 0.59 8.20
C SER A 284 24.20 0.88 8.10
N THR A 285 24.83 0.45 6.99
CA THR A 285 26.09 1.02 6.52
C THR A 285 25.79 2.06 5.46
N GLY A 286 25.53 3.30 5.88
CA GLY A 286 25.28 4.47 5.03
C GLY A 286 26.36 4.73 3.97
N THR A 287 26.40 3.89 2.94
CA THR A 287 27.34 3.96 1.85
C THR A 287 26.54 3.97 0.55
N CYS A 288 26.32 5.18 0.05
CA CYS A 288 26.03 5.43 -1.35
C CYS A 288 27.26 5.00 -2.17
N GLY A 289 27.32 3.72 -2.50
CA GLY A 289 28.41 3.10 -3.24
C GLY A 289 27.95 2.62 -4.61
N PHE A 290 28.85 2.73 -5.59
CA PHE A 290 28.70 2.13 -6.91
C PHE A 290 29.75 1.02 -7.06
N PRO A 291 29.46 -0.08 -7.78
CA PRO A 291 28.26 -0.33 -8.57
C PRO A 291 27.00 -0.54 -7.72
N LEU A 292 25.86 -0.02 -8.20
CA LEU A 292 24.54 -0.14 -7.58
C LEU A 292 23.62 -0.93 -8.53
N THR A 293 23.08 -2.04 -8.05
CA THR A 293 22.01 -2.78 -8.75
C THR A 293 20.72 -2.65 -7.96
N VAL A 294 19.63 -2.25 -8.62
CA VAL A 294 18.31 -2.05 -8.03
C VAL A 294 17.22 -2.52 -8.96
N THR A 295 16.15 -3.09 -8.41
CA THR A 295 14.96 -3.44 -9.17
C THR A 295 13.95 -2.31 -9.09
N ASP A 296 13.37 -1.92 -10.22
CA ASP A 296 12.40 -0.84 -10.27
C ASP A 296 10.94 -1.35 -10.26
N ALA A 297 9.97 -0.43 -10.33
CA ALA A 297 8.55 -0.77 -10.25
C ALA A 297 8.02 -1.61 -11.43
N THR A 298 8.79 -1.77 -12.50
CA THR A 298 8.44 -2.68 -13.61
C THR A 298 8.97 -4.10 -13.40
N GLY A 299 9.75 -4.33 -12.33
CA GLY A 299 10.48 -5.57 -12.10
C GLY A 299 11.78 -5.69 -12.90
N GLU A 300 12.23 -4.60 -13.56
CA GLU A 300 13.49 -4.57 -14.30
C GLU A 300 14.65 -4.30 -13.34
N GLU A 301 15.70 -5.12 -13.41
CA GLU A 301 16.97 -4.85 -12.73
C GLU A 301 17.78 -3.81 -13.49
N ILE A 302 18.21 -2.78 -12.79
CA ILE A 302 19.01 -1.68 -13.32
C ILE A 302 20.34 -1.67 -12.58
N THR A 303 21.44 -1.64 -13.34
CA THR A 303 22.78 -1.51 -12.80
C THR A 303 23.39 -0.16 -13.19
N LEU A 304 23.88 0.56 -12.19
CA LEU A 304 24.71 1.75 -12.34
C LEU A 304 26.12 1.39 -11.88
N ASP A 305 27.08 1.32 -12.81
CA ASP A 305 28.46 0.98 -12.48
C ASP A 305 29.19 2.10 -11.72
N GLU A 306 28.78 3.34 -11.98
CA GLU A 306 29.34 4.57 -11.40
C GLU A 306 28.21 5.55 -11.09
N GLN A 307 28.53 6.59 -10.29
CA GLN A 307 27.60 7.67 -9.99
C GLN A 307 27.23 8.42 -11.27
N PRO A 308 25.93 8.65 -11.57
CA PRO A 308 25.52 9.31 -12.81
C PRO A 308 25.90 10.81 -12.79
N ASP A 309 26.55 11.30 -13.85
CA ASP A 309 26.94 12.70 -14.03
C ASP A 309 25.87 13.51 -14.80
N ARG A 310 25.05 12.82 -15.60
CA ARG A 310 24.02 13.40 -16.48
C ARG A 310 22.68 12.74 -16.21
N ILE A 311 21.79 13.46 -15.54
CA ILE A 311 20.48 12.95 -15.13
C ILE A 311 19.38 13.65 -15.94
N THR A 312 18.43 12.90 -16.48
CA THR A 312 17.22 13.47 -17.09
C THR A 312 15.99 13.02 -16.31
N THR A 313 15.08 13.96 -16.01
CA THR A 313 13.81 13.64 -15.35
C THR A 313 12.65 13.75 -16.34
N THR A 314 11.74 12.79 -16.29
CA THR A 314 10.58 12.74 -17.20
C THR A 314 9.29 13.31 -16.60
N ASN A 315 9.35 13.77 -15.34
CA ASN A 315 8.25 14.37 -14.61
C ASN A 315 8.80 15.35 -13.55
N PRO A 316 8.09 16.45 -13.25
CA PRO A 316 8.59 17.48 -12.35
C PRO A 316 8.79 17.02 -10.90
N SER A 317 8.07 15.99 -10.43
CA SER A 317 8.28 15.47 -9.07
C SER A 317 9.69 14.90 -8.84
N ALA A 318 10.25 14.17 -9.83
CA ALA A 318 11.64 13.71 -9.76
C ALA A 318 12.63 14.86 -9.87
N ALA A 319 12.30 15.91 -10.64
CA ALA A 319 13.13 17.12 -10.67
C ALA A 319 13.14 17.79 -9.29
N GLN A 320 11.98 17.95 -8.64
CA GLN A 320 11.88 18.56 -7.32
C GLN A 320 12.78 17.84 -6.29
N THR A 321 12.71 16.50 -6.23
CA THR A 321 13.56 15.69 -5.34
C THR A 321 15.05 15.92 -5.63
N LEU A 322 15.49 15.94 -6.89
CA LEU A 322 16.91 16.19 -7.20
C LEU A 322 17.41 17.58 -6.76
N TRP A 323 16.53 18.58 -6.72
CA TRP A 323 16.85 19.91 -6.20
C TRP A 323 16.97 19.93 -4.68
N GLU A 324 16.11 19.18 -3.99
CA GLU A 324 16.17 19.03 -2.53
C GLU A 324 17.42 18.28 -2.11
N LEU A 325 17.82 17.26 -2.87
CA LEU A 325 19.07 16.54 -2.65
C LEU A 325 20.33 17.34 -3.04
N GLY A 326 20.20 18.56 -3.56
CA GLY A 326 21.34 19.40 -3.93
C GLY A 326 22.14 18.90 -5.14
N VAL A 327 21.55 18.08 -6.01
CA VAL A 327 22.23 17.47 -7.18
C VAL A 327 21.77 18.03 -8.52
N GLN A 328 21.05 19.16 -8.51
CA GLN A 328 20.50 19.83 -9.69
C GLN A 328 21.53 20.16 -10.77
N ASP A 329 22.81 20.30 -10.42
CA ASP A 329 23.87 20.60 -11.39
C ASP A 329 24.10 19.47 -12.40
N ARG A 330 23.84 18.22 -12.00
CA ARG A 330 23.92 17.02 -12.85
C ARG A 330 22.67 16.82 -13.71
N VAL A 331 21.61 17.60 -13.50
CA VAL A 331 20.38 17.47 -14.30
C VAL A 331 20.58 18.14 -15.66
N VAL A 332 20.41 17.41 -16.76
CA VAL A 332 20.62 17.89 -18.13
C VAL A 332 19.34 18.03 -18.94
N GLY A 333 18.25 17.40 -18.47
CA GLY A 333 16.93 17.47 -19.10
C GLY A 333 15.80 17.42 -18.07
N VAL A 334 14.78 18.26 -18.27
CA VAL A 334 13.57 18.32 -17.45
C VAL A 334 12.35 18.57 -18.33
N THR A 335 11.16 18.21 -17.86
CA THR A 335 9.91 18.63 -18.52
C THR A 335 9.64 20.12 -18.30
N GLU A 336 8.84 20.74 -19.17
CA GLU A 336 8.44 22.14 -19.02
C GLU A 336 7.71 22.43 -17.69
N PHE A 337 7.05 21.42 -17.11
CA PHE A 337 6.33 21.53 -15.84
C PHE A 337 7.27 21.69 -14.63
N ALA A 338 8.57 21.46 -14.78
CA ALA A 338 9.57 21.73 -13.77
C ALA A 338 10.15 23.16 -13.86
N GLY A 339 9.68 23.99 -14.81
CA GLY A 339 10.27 25.30 -15.11
C GLY A 339 10.25 26.33 -13.97
N TYR A 340 9.49 26.07 -12.90
CA TYR A 340 9.48 26.90 -11.69
C TYR A 340 10.71 26.66 -10.80
N LEU A 341 11.42 25.54 -10.96
CA LEU A 341 12.64 25.26 -10.21
C LEU A 341 13.80 26.15 -10.71
N ASN A 342 14.53 26.74 -9.78
CA ASN A 342 15.64 27.64 -10.08
C ASN A 342 16.72 26.92 -10.92
N GLY A 343 17.19 27.55 -11.99
CA GLY A 343 18.25 26.99 -12.84
C GLY A 343 17.78 25.97 -13.89
N THR A 344 16.47 25.77 -14.08
CA THR A 344 15.93 24.89 -15.15
C THR A 344 16.00 25.51 -16.54
N ALA A 345 16.06 26.84 -16.66
CA ALA A 345 16.11 27.56 -17.94
C ALA A 345 17.35 27.22 -18.79
N SER A 346 18.43 26.69 -18.19
CA SER A 346 19.63 26.23 -18.88
C SER A 346 19.59 24.74 -19.23
N ARG A 347 18.54 24.01 -18.85
CA ARG A 347 18.40 22.57 -19.07
C ARG A 347 17.55 22.30 -20.32
N THR A 348 17.70 21.12 -20.91
CA THR A 348 16.94 20.75 -22.11
C THR A 348 15.49 20.47 -21.72
N ASN A 349 14.53 21.13 -22.37
CA ASN A 349 13.12 20.78 -22.22
C ASN A 349 12.85 19.48 -22.99
N VAL A 350 12.50 18.41 -22.28
CA VAL A 350 12.23 17.08 -22.85
C VAL A 350 10.74 16.79 -23.07
N SER A 351 9.84 17.76 -22.85
CA SER A 351 8.41 17.60 -23.08
C SER A 351 8.05 17.22 -24.52
N ALA A 352 6.99 16.43 -24.67
CA ALA A 352 6.28 16.23 -25.93
C ALA A 352 4.82 16.71 -25.79
N GLU A 353 4.02 16.59 -26.85
CA GLU A 353 2.57 16.85 -26.78
C GLU A 353 1.88 15.99 -25.70
N PHE A 354 2.37 14.76 -25.50
CA PHE A 354 1.96 13.87 -24.41
C PHE A 354 3.19 13.24 -23.76
N GLY A 355 3.41 13.53 -22.47
CA GLY A 355 4.56 13.07 -21.70
C GLY A 355 5.88 13.62 -22.23
N VAL A 356 6.84 12.75 -22.53
CA VAL A 356 8.20 13.13 -22.94
C VAL A 356 8.55 12.70 -24.37
N SER A 357 9.41 13.50 -25.01
CA SER A 357 9.99 13.19 -26.32
C SER A 357 11.19 12.25 -26.14
N VAL A 358 11.05 10.99 -26.56
CA VAL A 358 12.13 9.99 -26.51
C VAL A 358 13.38 10.49 -27.24
N GLU A 359 13.23 11.13 -28.42
CA GLU A 359 14.35 11.69 -29.18
C GLU A 359 15.06 12.80 -28.40
N THR A 360 14.30 13.67 -27.73
CA THR A 360 14.88 14.77 -26.95
C THR A 360 15.58 14.24 -25.70
N VAL A 361 15.03 13.22 -25.03
CA VAL A 361 15.68 12.55 -23.89
C VAL A 361 16.96 11.84 -24.34
N VAL A 362 16.98 11.16 -25.48
CA VAL A 362 18.22 10.57 -26.02
C VAL A 362 19.25 11.66 -26.32
N ALA A 363 18.81 12.81 -26.85
CA ALA A 363 19.69 13.93 -27.17
C ALA A 363 20.32 14.60 -25.93
N THR A 364 19.78 14.39 -24.72
CA THR A 364 20.43 14.87 -23.50
C THR A 364 21.59 13.97 -23.06
N ASP A 365 21.81 12.82 -23.71
CA ASP A 365 22.87 11.86 -23.41
C ASP A 365 22.93 11.55 -21.89
N PRO A 366 21.85 11.03 -21.28
CA PRO A 366 21.80 10.80 -19.84
C PRO A 366 22.43 9.47 -19.43
N ASP A 367 23.14 9.46 -18.31
CA ASP A 367 23.61 8.25 -17.62
C ASP A 367 22.45 7.57 -16.87
N LEU A 368 21.48 8.38 -16.44
CA LEU A 368 20.29 7.93 -15.72
C LEU A 368 19.07 8.77 -16.10
N VAL A 369 17.96 8.09 -16.39
CA VAL A 369 16.65 8.70 -16.56
C VAL A 369 15.76 8.31 -15.37
N LEU A 370 15.24 9.32 -14.66
CA LEU A 370 14.28 9.12 -13.59
C LEU A 370 12.85 9.27 -14.12
N ALA A 371 12.06 8.19 -13.95
CA ALA A 371 10.71 8.10 -14.48
C ALA A 371 9.67 7.79 -13.39
N PRO A 372 9.03 8.81 -12.79
CA PRO A 372 7.90 8.61 -11.90
C PRO A 372 6.73 7.82 -12.53
N ASN A 373 5.85 7.24 -11.71
CA ASN A 373 4.73 6.39 -12.14
C ASN A 373 3.90 6.98 -13.29
N ALA A 374 3.63 8.29 -13.25
CA ALA A 374 2.88 9.01 -14.29
C ALA A 374 3.55 9.00 -15.68
N SER A 375 4.82 8.58 -15.76
CA SER A 375 5.62 8.47 -17.00
C SER A 375 5.77 7.02 -17.51
N ALA A 376 5.00 6.07 -16.95
CA ALA A 376 5.08 4.64 -17.30
C ALA A 376 4.99 4.36 -18.82
N GLY A 377 4.20 5.15 -19.54
CA GLY A 377 3.96 4.97 -20.98
C GLY A 377 5.20 5.10 -21.87
N GLN A 378 6.25 5.80 -21.42
CA GLN A 378 7.47 6.03 -22.20
C GLN A 378 8.68 5.21 -21.72
N VAL A 379 8.59 4.51 -20.58
CA VAL A 379 9.72 3.77 -19.99
C VAL A 379 10.27 2.71 -20.96
N ALA A 380 9.39 1.89 -21.53
CA ALA A 380 9.78 0.86 -22.49
C ALA A 380 10.44 1.46 -23.76
N ASP A 381 9.96 2.62 -24.21
CA ASP A 381 10.46 3.28 -25.41
C ASP A 381 11.85 3.87 -25.20
N LEU A 382 12.08 4.47 -24.04
CA LEU A 382 13.38 4.99 -23.61
C LEU A 382 14.41 3.86 -23.45
N ARG A 383 14.04 2.73 -22.82
CA ARG A 383 14.91 1.55 -22.70
C ARG A 383 15.27 0.93 -24.04
N ARG A 384 14.35 0.93 -25.02
CA ARG A 384 14.65 0.49 -26.39
C ARG A 384 15.72 1.34 -27.09
N GLN A 385 15.99 2.54 -26.59
CA GLN A 385 17.11 3.38 -27.04
C GLN A 385 18.41 3.12 -26.26
N ASN A 386 18.45 2.05 -25.46
CA ASN A 386 19.61 1.67 -24.63
C ASN A 386 19.95 2.72 -23.56
N LEU A 387 18.93 3.41 -23.05
CA LEU A 387 19.05 4.31 -21.89
C LEU A 387 18.80 3.54 -20.58
N THR A 388 19.54 3.90 -19.54
CA THR A 388 19.29 3.44 -18.17
C THR A 388 18.12 4.23 -17.58
N VAL A 389 16.99 3.57 -17.37
CA VAL A 389 15.75 4.22 -16.91
C VAL A 389 15.26 3.55 -15.63
N TYR A 390 15.15 4.32 -14.54
CA TYR A 390 14.56 3.87 -13.29
C TYR A 390 13.10 4.34 -13.18
N HIS A 391 12.17 3.37 -13.12
CA HIS A 391 10.74 3.63 -12.95
C HIS A 391 10.32 3.55 -11.48
N PHE A 392 9.78 4.64 -10.95
CA PHE A 392 9.28 4.67 -9.57
C PHE A 392 7.83 4.14 -9.49
N PRO A 393 7.46 3.48 -8.38
CA PRO A 393 6.07 3.15 -8.10
C PRO A 393 5.23 4.43 -7.90
N ALA A 394 3.92 4.27 -7.82
CA ALA A 394 3.05 5.35 -7.37
C ALA A 394 3.41 5.74 -5.93
N ALA A 395 3.27 7.01 -5.59
CA ALA A 395 3.44 7.51 -4.24
C ALA A 395 2.13 8.16 -3.79
N THR A 396 1.51 7.59 -2.77
CA THR A 396 0.18 7.95 -2.29
C THR A 396 0.18 8.51 -0.87
N ASP A 397 1.24 8.29 -0.10
CA ASP A 397 1.40 8.80 1.26
C ASP A 397 2.82 9.34 1.53
N VAL A 398 3.07 9.87 2.73
CA VAL A 398 4.38 10.42 3.12
C VAL A 398 5.48 9.35 3.15
N GLY A 399 5.13 8.11 3.52
CA GLY A 399 6.05 6.98 3.54
C GLY A 399 6.58 6.68 2.14
N ASP A 400 5.70 6.61 1.15
CA ASP A 400 6.08 6.43 -0.26
C ASP A 400 7.03 7.54 -0.75
N ILE A 401 6.79 8.79 -0.32
CA ILE A 401 7.67 9.93 -0.65
C ILE A 401 9.03 9.77 0.00
N ALA A 402 9.09 9.32 1.25
CA ALA A 402 10.34 9.06 1.95
C ALA A 402 11.15 7.96 1.23
N THR A 403 10.50 6.85 0.87
CA THR A 403 11.12 5.74 0.12
C THR A 403 11.59 6.19 -1.27
N LYS A 404 10.78 6.95 -2.00
CA LYS A 404 11.16 7.52 -3.29
C LYS A 404 12.38 8.45 -3.17
N THR A 405 12.44 9.24 -2.10
CA THR A 405 13.55 10.17 -1.84
C THR A 405 14.83 9.43 -1.49
N GLU A 406 14.75 8.43 -0.63
CA GLU A 406 15.89 7.56 -0.30
C GLU A 406 16.41 6.84 -1.55
N ARG A 407 15.51 6.24 -2.34
CA ARG A 407 15.87 5.56 -3.59
C ARG A 407 16.54 6.53 -4.56
N THR A 408 16.03 7.74 -4.68
CA THR A 408 16.65 8.80 -5.49
C THR A 408 18.04 9.14 -4.97
N GLY A 409 18.20 9.29 -3.65
CA GLY A 409 19.49 9.48 -2.98
C GLY A 409 20.49 8.39 -3.33
N ARG A 410 20.09 7.12 -3.26
CA ARG A 410 20.94 5.97 -3.63
C ARG A 410 21.33 6.01 -5.11
N LEU A 411 20.36 6.17 -6.01
CA LEU A 411 20.58 6.23 -7.45
C LEU A 411 21.55 7.33 -7.88
N VAL A 412 21.55 8.46 -7.19
CA VAL A 412 22.40 9.61 -7.51
C VAL A 412 23.63 9.73 -6.61
N GLY A 413 23.84 8.80 -5.67
CA GLY A 413 24.98 8.81 -4.75
C GLY A 413 24.94 9.94 -3.70
N ASN A 414 23.75 10.37 -3.27
CA ASN A 414 23.56 11.42 -2.26
C ASN A 414 22.62 10.99 -1.12
N CYS A 415 22.99 9.91 -0.42
CA CYS A 415 22.18 9.27 0.62
C CYS A 415 22.02 10.15 1.87
N GLU A 416 23.07 10.88 2.27
CA GLU A 416 23.04 11.76 3.44
C GLU A 416 22.02 12.88 3.25
N ALA A 417 22.06 13.57 2.11
CA ALA A 417 21.05 14.57 1.76
C ALA A 417 19.63 13.99 1.72
N ALA A 418 19.46 12.75 1.23
CA ALA A 418 18.14 12.11 1.21
C ALA A 418 17.62 11.80 2.61
N ALA A 419 18.48 11.35 3.52
CA ALA A 419 18.13 11.12 4.91
C ALA A 419 17.80 12.43 5.65
N GLU A 420 18.56 13.50 5.40
CA GLU A 420 18.29 14.83 5.95
C GLU A 420 16.95 15.39 5.48
N VAL A 421 16.67 15.35 4.17
CA VAL A 421 15.40 15.81 3.59
C VAL A 421 14.21 15.01 4.14
N ASN A 422 14.35 13.68 4.27
CA ASN A 422 13.30 12.86 4.88
C ASN A 422 13.08 13.20 6.35
N THR A 423 14.16 13.48 7.09
CA THR A 423 14.07 13.89 8.50
C THR A 423 13.31 15.21 8.64
N GLU A 424 13.63 16.20 7.81
CA GLU A 424 12.94 17.50 7.79
C GLU A 424 11.45 17.36 7.43
N MET A 425 11.15 16.56 6.40
CA MET A 425 9.77 16.28 5.98
C MET A 425 8.98 15.64 7.12
N ASN A 426 9.51 14.59 7.76
CA ASN A 426 8.82 13.87 8.84
C ASN A 426 8.62 14.75 10.07
N GLN A 427 9.62 15.57 10.44
CA GLN A 427 9.48 16.53 11.53
C GLN A 427 8.41 17.59 11.23
N THR A 428 8.31 18.04 9.98
CA THR A 428 7.26 18.98 9.58
C THR A 428 5.87 18.35 9.70
N VAL A 429 5.70 17.10 9.26
CA VAL A 429 4.44 16.37 9.40
C VAL A 429 4.06 16.25 10.88
N GLU A 430 4.98 15.81 11.74
CA GLU A 430 4.73 15.72 13.20
C GLU A 430 4.32 17.08 13.79
N ASN A 431 4.98 18.17 13.39
CA ASN A 431 4.63 19.51 13.87
C ASN A 431 3.22 19.95 13.41
N VAL A 432 2.87 19.67 12.16
CA VAL A 432 1.55 20.01 11.60
C VAL A 432 0.44 19.18 12.23
N GLU A 433 0.67 17.89 12.47
CA GLU A 433 -0.30 17.03 13.16
C GLU A 433 -0.52 17.52 14.60
N ASN A 434 0.55 17.91 15.31
CA ASN A 434 0.45 18.51 16.63
C ASN A 434 -0.30 19.86 16.61
N GLN A 435 -0.08 20.70 15.60
CA GLN A 435 -0.80 21.97 15.43
C GLN A 435 -2.31 21.73 15.22
N THR A 436 -2.67 20.69 14.46
CA THR A 436 -4.06 20.43 14.07
C THR A 436 -4.80 19.44 14.98
N ALA A 437 -4.13 18.85 15.97
CA ALA A 437 -4.68 17.79 16.83
C ALA A 437 -5.93 18.21 17.63
N ASP A 438 -5.98 19.47 18.08
CA ASP A 438 -7.10 20.02 18.86
C ASP A 438 -8.13 20.76 18.00
N LEU A 439 -7.94 20.81 16.67
CA LEU A 439 -8.85 21.47 15.74
C LEU A 439 -9.96 20.52 15.27
N ASP A 440 -11.15 21.07 15.03
CA ASP A 440 -12.22 20.31 14.39
C ASP A 440 -11.86 20.05 12.93
N ARG A 441 -11.91 18.78 12.48
CA ARG A 441 -11.52 18.47 11.11
C ARG A 441 -12.56 18.96 10.11
N LEU A 442 -12.27 20.06 9.42
CA LEU A 442 -13.17 20.65 8.42
C LEU A 442 -13.39 19.70 7.24
N SER A 443 -14.64 19.52 6.83
CA SER A 443 -14.98 18.76 5.63
C SER A 443 -14.49 19.53 4.39
N ALA A 444 -13.51 18.97 3.68
CA ALA A 444 -12.83 19.64 2.58
C ALA A 444 -12.98 18.87 1.27
N LEU A 445 -12.89 19.60 0.16
CA LEU A 445 -12.85 19.03 -1.18
C LEU A 445 -11.78 19.74 -2.02
N TYR A 446 -10.99 18.98 -2.79
CA TYR A 446 -10.12 19.52 -3.83
C TYR A 446 -10.61 19.14 -5.22
N PRO A 447 -11.22 20.08 -5.98
CA PRO A 447 -11.63 19.84 -7.35
C PRO A 447 -10.49 20.08 -8.35
N LEU A 448 -10.23 19.11 -9.23
CA LEU A 448 -9.25 19.24 -10.34
C LEU A 448 -9.88 19.77 -11.64
N GLY A 449 -11.20 20.04 -11.63
CA GLY A 449 -11.96 20.49 -12.78
C GLY A 449 -12.59 19.35 -13.59
N GLY A 450 -13.60 19.67 -14.40
CA GLY A 450 -14.32 18.67 -15.20
C GLY A 450 -15.08 17.61 -14.37
N GLY A 451 -15.33 17.89 -13.09
CA GLY A 451 -15.93 16.96 -12.13
C GLY A 451 -14.93 16.05 -11.41
N PHE A 452 -13.65 16.07 -11.79
CA PHE A 452 -12.61 15.28 -11.14
C PHE A 452 -12.25 15.86 -9.77
N VAL A 453 -12.03 14.98 -8.79
CA VAL A 453 -11.62 15.31 -7.42
C VAL A 453 -10.47 14.40 -6.99
N ALA A 454 -9.70 14.79 -5.99
CA ALA A 454 -8.77 13.87 -5.31
C ALA A 454 -9.53 13.14 -4.20
N ALA A 455 -9.63 11.82 -4.31
CA ALA A 455 -10.34 10.97 -3.36
C ALA A 455 -9.36 10.09 -2.57
N ASP A 456 -9.81 8.98 -2.00
CA ASP A 456 -8.97 8.14 -1.13
C ASP A 456 -7.79 7.53 -1.90
N ASN A 457 -6.76 7.03 -1.20
CA ASN A 457 -5.56 6.47 -1.82
C ASN A 457 -4.88 7.43 -2.82
N THR A 458 -4.80 8.72 -2.49
CA THR A 458 -4.05 9.72 -3.25
C THR A 458 -3.11 10.54 -2.36
N PHE A 459 -1.98 10.97 -2.93
CA PHE A 459 -1.07 11.91 -2.28
C PHE A 459 -1.78 13.16 -1.76
N ILE A 460 -2.76 13.69 -2.51
CA ILE A 460 -3.49 14.90 -2.10
C ILE A 460 -4.40 14.61 -0.90
N ASN A 461 -5.00 13.43 -0.82
CA ASN A 461 -5.77 13.02 0.34
C ASN A 461 -4.91 12.94 1.61
N GLU A 462 -3.68 12.45 1.50
CA GLU A 462 -2.72 12.46 2.60
C GLU A 462 -2.40 13.88 3.08
N ILE A 463 -2.08 14.80 2.14
CA ILE A 463 -1.85 16.22 2.46
C ILE A 463 -3.07 16.85 3.15
N MET A 464 -4.27 16.55 2.66
CA MET A 464 -5.52 17.03 3.24
C MET A 464 -5.70 16.53 4.68
N GLN A 465 -5.35 15.28 4.94
CA GLN A 465 -5.46 14.70 6.26
C GLN A 465 -4.42 15.29 7.22
N ILE A 466 -3.15 15.36 6.84
CA ILE A 466 -2.12 15.95 7.69
C ILE A 466 -2.45 17.42 7.99
N GLY A 467 -2.93 18.18 7.00
CA GLY A 467 -3.33 19.58 7.15
C GLY A 467 -4.62 19.82 7.95
N GLY A 468 -5.14 18.83 8.68
CA GLY A 468 -6.27 19.02 9.61
C GLY A 468 -7.65 18.98 8.97
N THR A 469 -7.81 18.43 7.76
CA THR A 469 -9.12 18.34 7.09
C THR A 469 -9.64 16.91 7.00
N SER A 470 -10.91 16.76 6.66
CA SER A 470 -11.54 15.49 6.27
C SER A 470 -11.98 15.58 4.82
N ASN A 471 -11.37 14.79 3.93
CA ASN A 471 -11.69 14.83 2.51
C ASN A 471 -13.04 14.17 2.22
N VAL A 472 -14.02 14.96 1.78
CA VAL A 472 -15.38 14.45 1.52
C VAL A 472 -15.46 13.53 0.30
N ALA A 473 -14.44 13.55 -0.57
CA ALA A 473 -14.37 12.62 -1.69
C ALA A 473 -13.83 11.25 -1.30
N ALA A 474 -13.12 11.13 -0.18
CA ALA A 474 -12.48 9.88 0.23
C ALA A 474 -13.48 8.75 0.51
N SER A 475 -14.68 9.07 0.99
CA SER A 475 -15.74 8.06 1.19
C SER A 475 -16.43 7.61 -0.10
N GLU A 476 -16.18 8.28 -1.23
CA GLU A 476 -16.91 8.05 -2.48
C GLU A 476 -16.16 7.10 -3.43
N ALA A 477 -14.82 7.16 -3.47
CA ALA A 477 -13.97 6.30 -4.30
C ALA A 477 -12.47 6.51 -4.00
N ASP A 478 -11.63 5.70 -4.65
CA ASP A 478 -10.18 5.86 -4.70
C ASP A 478 -9.72 6.70 -5.90
N GLY A 479 -8.54 7.29 -5.79
CA GLY A 479 -7.84 7.93 -6.90
C GLY A 479 -8.45 9.27 -7.30
N TYR A 480 -8.69 9.43 -8.62
CA TYR A 480 -9.22 10.67 -9.20
C TYR A 480 -10.58 10.44 -9.87
N PRO A 481 -11.65 10.17 -9.10
CA PRO A 481 -12.99 9.93 -9.65
C PRO A 481 -13.62 11.22 -10.16
N GLN A 482 -14.62 11.08 -11.04
CA GLN A 482 -15.56 12.17 -11.31
C GLN A 482 -16.75 12.07 -10.35
N LEU A 483 -16.99 13.13 -9.58
CA LEU A 483 -18.20 13.25 -8.78
C LEU A 483 -19.28 14.01 -9.55
N SER A 484 -20.53 13.60 -9.37
CA SER A 484 -21.67 14.35 -9.91
C SER A 484 -21.95 15.58 -9.05
N ASP A 485 -22.61 16.58 -9.63
CA ASP A 485 -23.06 17.76 -8.90
C ASP A 485 -23.92 17.40 -7.68
N GLU A 486 -24.74 16.35 -7.78
CA GLU A 486 -25.59 15.86 -6.69
C GLU A 486 -24.74 15.29 -5.54
N VAL A 487 -23.69 14.53 -5.85
CA VAL A 487 -22.78 13.99 -4.83
C VAL A 487 -22.02 15.12 -4.14
N ILE A 488 -21.53 16.12 -4.89
CA ILE A 488 -20.82 17.28 -4.30
C ILE A 488 -21.75 18.09 -3.37
N LEU A 489 -23.01 18.32 -3.78
CA LEU A 489 -23.99 19.01 -2.95
C LEU A 489 -24.40 18.21 -1.72
N GLN A 490 -24.46 16.87 -1.83
CA GLN A 490 -24.75 15.99 -0.70
C GLN A 490 -23.58 15.92 0.29
N ALA A 491 -22.36 15.82 -0.22
CA ALA A 491 -21.13 15.85 0.57
C ALA A 491 -20.96 17.19 1.30
N ASN A 492 -21.42 18.28 0.68
CA ASN A 492 -21.50 19.62 1.24
C ASN A 492 -20.22 20.06 1.98
N PRO A 493 -19.08 20.15 1.28
CA PRO A 493 -17.81 20.55 1.90
C PRO A 493 -17.92 21.92 2.57
N GLY A 494 -17.33 22.03 3.77
CA GLY A 494 -17.14 23.27 4.52
C GLY A 494 -15.90 24.07 4.09
N LEU A 495 -14.98 23.44 3.35
CA LEU A 495 -13.78 24.06 2.78
C LEU A 495 -13.56 23.59 1.32
N ILE A 496 -13.24 24.51 0.40
CA ILE A 496 -12.70 24.14 -0.92
C ILE A 496 -11.21 24.47 -0.98
N ILE A 497 -10.39 23.48 -1.31
CA ILE A 497 -8.98 23.72 -1.63
C ILE A 497 -8.91 24.18 -3.08
N VAL A 498 -8.17 25.26 -3.32
CA VAL A 498 -7.97 25.83 -4.66
C VAL A 498 -6.50 26.03 -4.96
N THR A 499 -6.15 26.08 -6.24
CA THR A 499 -4.78 26.41 -6.68
C THR A 499 -4.69 27.76 -7.39
N ASP A 500 -5.84 28.41 -7.60
CA ASP A 500 -5.94 29.79 -8.07
C ASP A 500 -6.36 30.71 -6.92
N SER A 501 -5.72 31.87 -6.81
CA SER A 501 -5.98 32.83 -5.72
C SER A 501 -7.33 33.53 -5.84
N GLU A 502 -7.94 33.52 -7.02
CA GLU A 502 -9.24 34.13 -7.27
C GLU A 502 -10.41 33.24 -6.80
N ALA A 503 -10.13 31.98 -6.47
CA ALA A 503 -11.07 30.95 -6.04
C ALA A 503 -12.36 30.90 -6.87
N SER A 504 -12.26 31.15 -8.19
CA SER A 504 -13.42 31.36 -9.07
C SER A 504 -14.39 30.17 -9.14
N ILE A 505 -13.91 29.00 -8.72
CA ILE A 505 -14.72 27.79 -8.59
C ILE A 505 -15.87 27.94 -7.58
N LEU A 506 -15.69 28.76 -6.54
CA LEU A 506 -16.72 29.02 -5.52
C LEU A 506 -17.94 29.74 -6.10
N GLU A 507 -17.81 30.48 -7.20
CA GLU A 507 -18.95 31.14 -7.87
C GLU A 507 -19.74 30.20 -8.79
N ARG A 508 -19.26 28.96 -8.98
CA ARG A 508 -19.80 28.01 -9.96
C ARG A 508 -20.58 26.90 -9.26
N GLN A 509 -21.73 26.56 -9.83
CA GLN A 509 -22.45 25.35 -9.42
C GLN A 509 -21.62 24.10 -9.76
N PRO A 510 -21.61 23.08 -8.90
CA PRO A 510 -22.36 22.96 -7.63
C PRO A 510 -21.73 23.67 -6.42
N TYR A 511 -20.44 24.04 -6.48
CA TYR A 511 -19.67 24.56 -5.35
C TYR A 511 -20.25 25.83 -4.71
N ALA A 512 -20.85 26.72 -5.51
CA ALA A 512 -21.52 27.93 -5.01
C ALA A 512 -22.71 27.66 -4.06
N SER A 513 -23.20 26.43 -3.99
CA SER A 513 -24.30 26.02 -3.11
C SER A 513 -23.86 25.04 -2.02
N THR A 514 -22.55 24.86 -1.82
CA THR A 514 -22.03 24.17 -0.64
C THR A 514 -21.74 25.17 0.48
N ASN A 515 -21.57 24.69 1.71
CA ASN A 515 -21.20 25.52 2.85
C ASN A 515 -19.93 26.33 2.57
N ALA A 516 -18.94 25.72 1.91
CA ALA A 516 -17.73 26.41 1.50
C ALA A 516 -18.00 27.57 0.52
N GLY A 517 -18.87 27.39 -0.47
CA GLY A 517 -19.26 28.43 -1.43
C GLY A 517 -20.07 29.56 -0.80
N GLU A 518 -21.01 29.22 0.09
CA GLU A 518 -21.85 30.21 0.77
C GLU A 518 -21.06 31.08 1.75
N ASN A 519 -20.06 30.50 2.43
CA ASN A 519 -19.22 31.21 3.40
C ASN A 519 -17.92 31.77 2.81
N ASN A 520 -17.65 31.52 1.53
CA ASN A 520 -16.38 31.87 0.88
C ASN A 520 -15.15 31.25 1.58
N ASN A 521 -15.28 30.00 2.04
CA ASN A 521 -14.21 29.28 2.74
C ASN A 521 -13.35 28.50 1.75
N TYR A 522 -12.12 28.97 1.56
CA TYR A 522 -11.12 28.28 0.76
C TYR A 522 -9.72 28.48 1.30
N VAL A 523 -8.84 27.53 0.97
CA VAL A 523 -7.40 27.66 1.18
C VAL A 523 -6.71 27.53 -0.17
N VAL A 524 -5.82 28.48 -0.46
CA VAL A 524 -5.03 28.49 -1.70
C VAL A 524 -3.75 27.71 -1.47
N LEU A 525 -3.57 26.62 -2.21
CA LEU A 525 -2.34 25.85 -2.22
C LEU A 525 -1.56 26.07 -3.51
N ASN A 526 -0.24 25.98 -3.44
CA ASN A 526 0.60 26.06 -4.63
C ASN A 526 0.32 24.86 -5.55
N ASN A 527 -0.07 25.14 -6.79
CA ASN A 527 -0.39 24.11 -7.77
C ASN A 527 0.74 23.08 -7.99
N ASN A 528 1.99 23.54 -7.98
CA ASN A 528 3.13 22.65 -8.20
C ASN A 528 3.34 21.73 -7.00
N TYR A 529 3.13 22.22 -5.78
CA TYR A 529 3.33 21.44 -4.57
C TYR A 529 2.17 20.45 -4.35
N LEU A 530 0.94 20.88 -4.56
CA LEU A 530 -0.21 20.00 -4.34
C LEU A 530 -0.25 18.81 -5.32
N ASN A 531 0.27 18.97 -6.54
CA ASN A 531 0.11 17.97 -7.61
C ASN A 531 1.42 17.25 -8.01
N GLN A 532 2.52 17.43 -7.27
CA GLN A 532 3.82 16.82 -7.61
C GLN A 532 4.44 16.11 -6.39
N PRO A 533 4.18 14.81 -6.18
CA PRO A 533 4.59 14.14 -4.95
C PRO A 533 6.12 14.13 -4.74
N ALA A 534 6.58 14.91 -3.75
CA ALA A 534 7.98 15.13 -3.37
C ALA A 534 8.07 15.77 -1.95
N PRO A 535 9.23 15.71 -1.26
CA PRO A 535 9.38 16.24 0.10
C PRO A 535 8.94 17.69 0.30
N ARG A 536 9.36 18.64 -0.54
CA ARG A 536 8.91 20.03 -0.44
C ARG A 536 7.41 20.15 -0.63
N SER A 537 6.83 19.30 -1.47
CA SER A 537 5.40 19.29 -1.70
C SER A 537 4.61 18.86 -0.47
N VAL A 538 5.13 17.93 0.32
CA VAL A 538 4.59 17.58 1.65
C VAL A 538 4.71 18.77 2.59
N ILE A 539 5.95 19.25 2.82
CA ILE A 539 6.27 20.34 3.76
C ILE A 539 5.39 21.57 3.50
N GLU A 540 5.42 22.10 2.29
CA GLU A 540 4.76 23.36 1.96
C GLU A 540 3.24 23.23 1.98
N SER A 541 2.69 22.13 1.46
CA SER A 541 1.25 21.99 1.31
C SER A 541 0.56 21.69 2.65
N THR A 542 1.16 20.85 3.50
CA THR A 542 0.59 20.53 4.82
C THR A 542 0.65 21.73 5.74
N THR A 543 1.78 22.46 5.78
CA THR A 543 1.91 23.69 6.58
C THR A 543 0.95 24.77 6.11
N THR A 544 0.84 25.02 4.80
CA THR A 544 -0.09 26.04 4.27
C THR A 544 -1.54 25.66 4.58
N LEU A 545 -1.90 24.39 4.43
CA LEU A 545 -3.26 23.93 4.70
C LEU A 545 -3.62 24.03 6.18
N ALA A 546 -2.73 23.59 7.07
CA ALA A 546 -2.94 23.66 8.52
C ALA A 546 -3.13 25.09 9.01
N ASN A 547 -2.30 26.03 8.55
CA ASN A 547 -2.43 27.45 8.89
C ASN A 547 -3.78 28.01 8.42
N GLY A 548 -4.20 27.69 7.18
CA GLY A 548 -5.48 28.15 6.66
C GLY A 548 -6.68 27.54 7.39
N VAL A 549 -6.59 26.28 7.82
CA VAL A 549 -7.63 25.62 8.62
C VAL A 549 -7.74 26.25 10.00
N GLU A 550 -6.61 26.55 10.65
CA GLU A 550 -6.58 27.21 11.95
C GLU A 550 -7.19 28.63 11.87
N GLU A 551 -6.82 29.42 10.86
CA GLU A 551 -7.34 30.78 10.65
C GLU A 551 -8.87 30.77 10.47
N LEU A 552 -9.40 29.88 9.63
CA LEU A 552 -10.84 29.76 9.40
C LEU A 552 -11.62 29.35 10.66
N GLN A 553 -11.03 28.54 11.55
CA GLN A 553 -11.70 28.16 12.80
C GLN A 553 -11.72 29.31 13.82
N LEU A 554 -10.63 30.09 13.90
CA LEU A 554 -10.58 31.27 14.75
C LEU A 554 -11.58 32.34 14.34
N GLU A 555 -11.88 32.49 13.04
CA GLU A 555 -12.90 33.40 12.53
C GLU A 555 -14.32 32.95 12.90
N ASN A 556 -14.63 31.66 12.71
CA ASN A 556 -15.94 31.10 13.10
C ASN A 556 -16.22 31.25 14.60
N ASP A 557 -15.20 31.05 15.44
CA ASP A 557 -15.29 31.23 16.90
C ASP A 557 -15.55 32.68 17.34
N ARG A 558 -15.12 33.67 16.53
CA ARG A 558 -15.36 35.10 16.78
C ARG A 558 -16.78 35.49 16.39
N ASP A 559 -17.29 34.98 15.28
CA ASP A 559 -18.64 35.25 14.80
C ASP A 559 -19.71 34.63 15.71
N GLU A 560 -19.47 33.43 16.27
CA GLU A 560 -20.36 32.83 17.27
C GLU A 560 -20.41 33.63 18.59
N LYS A 561 -19.28 34.22 19.01
CA LYS A 561 -19.22 35.08 20.21
C LYS A 561 -19.81 36.47 19.99
N SER A 562 -19.82 36.99 18.75
CA SER A 562 -20.50 38.25 18.41
C SER A 562 -22.03 38.12 18.28
N GLY A 563 -22.55 36.90 18.10
CA GLY A 563 -23.99 36.64 17.87
C GLY A 563 -24.88 36.56 19.11
N THR A 564 -24.32 36.70 20.33
CA THR A 564 -25.07 36.54 21.60
C THR A 564 -25.51 37.85 22.25
N ASP A 565 -26.03 38.81 21.48
CA ASP A 565 -26.84 39.89 22.05
C ASP A 565 -27.95 40.33 21.08
N GLY A 566 -29.10 39.64 21.13
CA GLY A 566 -30.25 40.06 20.31
C GLY A 566 -31.41 39.07 20.13
N SER A 567 -32.05 38.60 21.21
CA SER A 567 -33.46 38.17 21.11
C SER A 567 -34.17 38.15 22.46
N GLY A 568 -35.02 39.15 22.72
CA GLY A 568 -35.76 39.28 23.98
C GLY A 568 -36.84 40.36 24.00
N GLY A 569 -37.95 40.08 23.30
CA GLY A 569 -39.31 40.61 23.48
C GLY A 569 -39.62 41.83 24.37
N SER A 570 -40.14 42.87 23.71
CA SER A 570 -41.18 43.84 24.10
C SER A 570 -41.86 43.68 25.49
N GLY A 571 -41.76 44.72 26.34
CA GLY A 571 -42.64 44.90 27.51
C GLY A 571 -42.34 46.11 28.41
N SER A 572 -42.99 47.25 28.13
CA SER A 572 -43.52 48.30 29.02
C SER A 572 -42.77 48.84 30.26
N ASP A 573 -42.69 50.18 30.28
CA ASP A 573 -42.87 51.14 31.41
C ASP A 573 -41.66 51.94 31.92
N GLU A 574 -41.72 53.23 31.57
CA GLU A 574 -41.45 54.48 32.31
C GLU A 574 -40.17 54.67 33.19
N ASP A 575 -39.48 55.77 32.83
CA ASP A 575 -38.82 56.79 33.66
C ASP A 575 -37.27 56.92 33.67
N ASP A 576 -36.89 58.14 33.28
CA ASP A 576 -35.78 59.01 33.70
C ASP A 576 -34.31 58.84 33.23
N GLU A 577 -33.90 59.94 32.55
CA GLU A 577 -32.64 60.70 32.62
C GLU A 577 -31.29 60.07 32.23
N ASN A 578 -30.84 60.46 31.02
CA ASN A 578 -29.59 61.18 30.71
C ASN A 578 -28.27 60.72 31.38
N GLY A 579 -27.34 60.23 30.56
CA GLY A 579 -25.92 60.12 30.89
C GLY A 579 -25.10 59.47 29.77
N GLU A 580 -24.40 60.29 28.98
CA GLU A 580 -23.35 59.85 28.07
C GLU A 580 -22.25 59.10 28.85
N SER A 581 -21.74 57.98 28.31
CA SER A 581 -20.49 57.37 28.78
C SER A 581 -19.60 57.00 27.60
N GLU A 582 -18.62 57.87 27.36
CA GLU A 582 -17.36 57.60 26.65
C GLU A 582 -16.61 56.45 27.36
N GLN A 583 -16.56 55.21 26.85
CA GLN A 583 -15.63 54.18 27.37
C GLN A 583 -15.06 53.13 26.38
N ASP A 584 -15.30 53.19 25.06
CA ASP A 584 -14.77 52.16 24.13
C ASP A 584 -13.68 52.62 23.14
N GLU A 585 -13.25 53.88 23.16
CA GLU A 585 -12.11 54.32 22.33
C GLU A 585 -10.71 53.82 22.75
N PRO A 586 -10.39 53.42 24.00
CA PRO A 586 -9.01 53.00 24.31
C PRO A 586 -8.67 51.58 23.81
N ALA A 587 -9.66 50.71 23.63
CA ALA A 587 -9.41 49.28 23.30
C ALA A 587 -9.17 49.03 21.80
N ILE A 588 -9.64 49.93 20.94
CA ILE A 588 -9.39 49.86 19.48
C ILE A 588 -7.98 50.38 19.16
N ASP A 589 -7.56 51.47 19.82
CA ASP A 589 -6.24 52.09 19.65
C ASP A 589 -5.10 51.18 20.16
N GLU A 590 -5.33 50.43 21.25
CA GLU A 590 -4.36 49.43 21.76
C GLU A 590 -4.22 48.22 20.83
N ASN A 591 -5.27 47.84 20.08
CA ASN A 591 -5.23 46.71 19.16
C ASN A 591 -4.62 47.07 17.79
N GLU A 592 -4.86 48.28 17.28
CA GLU A 592 -4.12 48.78 16.09
C GLU A 592 -2.62 48.89 16.40
N THR A 593 -2.26 49.35 17.60
CA THR A 593 -0.85 49.40 18.02
C THR A 593 -0.21 48.01 18.11
N ALA A 594 -0.97 46.99 18.56
CA ALA A 594 -0.47 45.60 18.63
C ALA A 594 -0.34 44.95 17.24
N ILE A 595 -1.17 45.34 16.26
CA ILE A 595 -1.05 44.88 14.88
C ILE A 595 0.19 45.50 14.22
N ASP A 596 0.42 46.80 14.41
CA ASP A 596 1.62 47.49 13.89
C ASP A 596 2.92 46.93 14.51
N GLU A 597 2.89 46.57 15.80
CA GLU A 597 4.00 45.90 16.49
C GLU A 597 4.26 44.49 15.94
N ASN A 598 3.20 43.75 15.57
CA ASN A 598 3.32 42.42 14.96
C ASN A 598 3.79 42.47 13.50
N GLU A 599 3.32 43.42 12.68
CA GLU A 599 3.87 43.64 11.33
C GLU A 599 5.36 43.99 11.40
N THR A 600 5.76 44.83 12.35
CA THR A 600 7.18 45.15 12.57
C THR A 600 7.99 43.92 12.99
N ALA A 601 7.43 43.04 13.83
CA ALA A 601 8.09 41.80 14.24
C ALA A 601 8.20 40.78 13.11
N ILE A 602 7.23 40.75 12.18
CA ILE A 602 7.28 39.92 10.97
C ILE A 602 8.37 40.41 10.03
N ASP A 603 8.45 41.72 9.79
CA ASP A 603 9.52 42.32 8.96
C ASP A 603 10.92 42.09 9.56
N GLU A 604 11.05 42.14 10.89
CA GLU A 604 12.29 41.82 11.60
C GLU A 604 12.65 40.33 11.47
N ASN A 605 11.67 39.43 11.50
CA ASN A 605 11.88 38.00 11.30
C ASN A 605 12.22 37.65 9.85
N GLU A 606 11.59 38.28 8.86
CA GLU A 606 11.92 38.12 7.43
C GLU A 606 13.37 38.57 7.18
N THR A 607 13.76 39.71 7.76
CA THR A 607 15.15 40.19 7.72
C THR A 607 16.12 39.21 8.40
N ALA A 608 15.74 38.61 9.53
CA ALA A 608 16.57 37.63 10.22
C ALA A 608 16.72 36.31 9.44
N ILE A 609 15.69 35.91 8.69
CA ILE A 609 15.72 34.76 7.77
C ILE A 609 16.69 35.03 6.62
N ASP A 610 16.62 36.21 6.00
CA ASP A 610 17.55 36.62 4.92
C ASP A 610 19.01 36.67 5.41
N GLU A 611 19.24 37.15 6.64
CA GLU A 611 20.57 37.16 7.26
C GLU A 611 21.07 35.73 7.55
N ASN A 612 20.19 34.83 7.99
CA ASN A 612 20.52 33.43 8.21
C ASN A 612 20.81 32.69 6.89
N GLU A 613 20.02 32.93 5.83
CA GLU A 613 20.27 32.36 4.51
C GLU A 613 21.64 32.83 3.96
N THR A 614 21.98 34.11 4.17
CA THR A 614 23.28 34.66 3.82
C THR A 614 24.42 34.02 4.63
N ALA A 615 24.20 33.79 5.93
CA ALA A 615 25.17 33.14 6.80
C ALA A 615 25.40 31.66 6.42
N VAL A 616 24.33 30.93 6.08
CA VAL A 616 24.39 29.54 5.59
C VAL A 616 25.17 29.48 4.27
N ASN A 617 24.88 30.38 3.33
CA ASN A 617 25.62 30.45 2.05
C ASN A 617 27.11 30.79 2.24
N THR A 618 27.44 31.64 3.21
CA THR A 618 28.82 31.96 3.57
C THR A 618 29.54 30.77 4.20
N ASN A 619 28.87 30.04 5.09
CA ASN A 619 29.41 28.82 5.70
C ASN A 619 29.62 27.72 4.66
N ARG A 620 28.68 27.56 3.71
CA ARG A 620 28.81 26.62 2.58
C ARG A 620 30.05 26.92 1.74
N THR A 621 30.26 28.19 1.39
CA THR A 621 31.45 28.64 0.66
C THR A 621 32.75 28.37 1.46
N ALA A 622 32.74 28.57 2.78
CA ALA A 622 33.90 28.30 3.64
C ALA A 622 34.20 26.79 3.79
N VAL A 623 33.18 25.93 3.71
CA VAL A 623 33.33 24.47 3.68
C VAL A 623 33.94 24.03 2.34
N ASP A 624 33.46 24.58 1.22
CA ASP A 624 33.99 24.30 -0.11
C ASP A 624 35.47 24.73 -0.25
N GLU A 625 35.84 25.89 0.32
CA GLU A 625 37.24 26.37 0.38
C GLU A 625 38.13 25.50 1.28
N ASN A 626 37.59 24.95 2.38
CA ASN A 626 38.33 24.02 3.24
C ASN A 626 38.53 22.65 2.58
N GLN A 627 37.54 22.15 1.82
CA GLN A 627 37.69 20.92 1.03
C GLN A 627 38.73 21.06 -0.07
N THR A 628 38.77 22.21 -0.77
CA THR A 628 39.81 22.47 -1.78
C THR A 628 41.21 22.65 -1.17
N ALA A 629 41.32 23.08 0.09
CA ALA A 629 42.60 23.15 0.81
C ALA A 629 43.13 21.77 1.25
N THR A 630 42.25 20.78 1.45
CA THR A 630 42.63 19.39 1.75
C THR A 630 43.02 18.57 0.51
N ASP A 631 42.60 18.98 -0.68
CA ASP A 631 42.84 18.25 -1.94
C ASP A 631 44.03 18.78 -2.78
N THR A 632 44.85 19.67 -2.23
CA THR A 632 46.08 20.12 -2.91
C THR A 632 47.27 19.18 -2.58
N PRO A 633 47.96 18.55 -3.56
CA PRO A 633 49.06 17.64 -3.27
C PRO A 633 50.31 18.41 -2.82
N SER A 634 50.87 18.10 -1.64
CA SER A 634 52.17 18.63 -1.24
C SER A 634 53.29 17.92 -2.00
N GLU A 635 53.97 18.61 -2.91
CA GLU A 635 55.25 18.17 -3.47
C GLU A 635 56.39 18.28 -2.43
N GLU A 636 57.08 17.15 -2.26
CA GLU A 636 58.47 16.91 -1.83
C GLU A 636 59.10 17.66 -0.64
N ASN A 637 59.53 16.88 0.36
CA ASN A 637 60.95 16.95 0.76
C ASN A 637 61.49 15.61 1.33
N SER A 638 62.59 15.17 0.73
CA SER A 638 63.40 14.01 1.11
C SER A 638 64.06 14.17 2.49
N THR A 639 64.36 13.06 3.19
CA THR A 639 65.73 12.59 3.53
C THR A 639 65.75 11.57 4.69
N SER A 640 66.42 10.42 4.47
CA SER A 640 67.16 9.55 5.43
C SER A 640 66.36 8.79 6.52
N GLY A 641 66.48 7.47 6.72
CA GLY A 641 67.39 6.45 6.20
C GLY A 641 67.18 5.07 6.86
N ASP A 642 67.82 4.04 6.29
CA ASP A 642 68.35 2.80 6.90
C ASP A 642 67.50 2.06 7.97
N THR A 643 67.09 0.79 7.83
CA THR A 643 67.90 -0.42 7.51
C THR A 643 67.01 -1.68 7.48
N ASN A 644 67.47 -2.69 6.71
CA ASN A 644 67.27 -4.16 6.85
C ASN A 644 65.84 -4.76 6.86
N GLY A 645 65.52 -5.81 6.10
CA GLY A 645 66.32 -6.61 5.19
C GLY A 645 65.60 -7.90 4.74
N THR A 646 66.14 -8.48 3.66
CA THR A 646 66.17 -9.92 3.29
C THR A 646 64.89 -10.61 2.80
N SER A 647 64.83 -10.89 1.49
CA SER A 647 64.78 -12.24 0.85
C SER A 647 63.40 -12.47 0.21
N SER A 648 63.19 -13.03 -0.98
CA SER A 648 64.02 -13.69 -2.00
C SER A 648 63.13 -13.97 -3.22
N GLU A 649 63.75 -14.02 -4.41
CA GLU A 649 63.48 -14.92 -5.57
C GLU A 649 62.18 -14.70 -6.38
N GLU A 650 62.31 -14.19 -7.62
CA GLU A 650 62.40 -14.96 -8.90
C GLU A 650 61.02 -15.49 -9.34
N THR A 651 60.47 -15.27 -10.53
CA THR A 651 61.05 -15.38 -11.89
C THR A 651 60.07 -14.88 -12.96
N ASP A 652 60.64 -14.52 -14.11
CA ASP A 652 60.03 -14.29 -15.44
C ASP A 652 59.05 -15.39 -15.92
N GLU A 653 58.07 -15.03 -16.74
CA GLU A 653 58.14 -15.22 -18.21
C GLU A 653 56.82 -14.87 -18.95
N THR A 654 57.01 -14.01 -19.95
CA THR A 654 56.36 -13.86 -21.28
C THR A 654 55.24 -14.81 -21.74
N GLY A 655 54.28 -14.25 -22.50
CA GLY A 655 53.40 -15.02 -23.39
C GLY A 655 52.43 -14.20 -24.25
N THR A 656 52.89 -13.79 -25.43
CA THR A 656 52.16 -13.26 -26.61
C THR A 656 50.90 -14.05 -27.03
N SER A 657 49.90 -13.38 -27.65
CA SER A 657 49.63 -13.45 -29.12
C SER A 657 48.15 -13.26 -29.56
N ASN A 658 48.00 -12.34 -30.53
CA ASN A 658 47.13 -12.33 -31.75
C ASN A 658 45.65 -11.88 -31.77
N ASP A 659 45.49 -10.82 -32.57
CA ASP A 659 44.38 -10.43 -33.46
C ASP A 659 43.74 -11.56 -34.28
N ILE A 660 42.43 -11.45 -34.56
CA ILE A 660 41.80 -11.71 -35.88
C ILE A 660 40.59 -10.78 -36.07
N ALA A 661 40.57 -10.07 -37.20
CA ALA A 661 39.44 -9.33 -37.78
C ALA A 661 38.56 -10.24 -38.67
N ASN A 662 37.26 -9.93 -38.83
CA ASN A 662 36.57 -10.22 -40.09
C ASN A 662 35.35 -9.33 -40.37
N GLN A 663 35.10 -9.15 -41.67
CA GLN A 663 34.27 -8.15 -42.36
C GLN A 663 32.79 -8.52 -42.60
N GLU A 664 31.99 -7.45 -42.76
CA GLU A 664 30.89 -7.16 -43.72
C GLU A 664 29.90 -8.25 -44.18
N THR A 665 28.59 -7.89 -44.19
CA THR A 665 27.77 -7.91 -45.42
C THR A 665 26.49 -7.05 -45.30
N GLN A 666 26.24 -6.23 -46.32
CA GLN A 666 24.98 -5.53 -46.61
C GLN A 666 24.05 -6.42 -47.45
N GLN A 667 22.73 -6.26 -47.33
CA GLN A 667 21.83 -6.32 -48.48
C GLN A 667 20.51 -5.55 -48.27
N ASP A 668 20.13 -4.88 -49.35
CA ASP A 668 19.06 -3.90 -49.57
C ASP A 668 17.84 -4.55 -50.26
N GLY A 669 16.65 -3.93 -50.17
CA GLY A 669 15.61 -4.08 -51.20
C GLY A 669 14.12 -4.24 -50.81
N GLY A 670 13.44 -3.12 -50.53
CA GLY A 670 12.23 -2.69 -51.28
C GLY A 670 10.81 -3.26 -50.98
N PRO A 671 9.75 -2.57 -51.44
CA PRO A 671 8.53 -2.31 -50.65
C PRO A 671 7.22 -2.88 -51.24
N SER A 672 6.12 -2.87 -50.46
CA SER A 672 4.75 -2.89 -51.00
C SER A 672 3.77 -2.11 -50.11
N ASN A 673 2.93 -1.36 -50.81
CA ASN A 673 1.90 -0.45 -50.32
C ASN A 673 0.51 -1.16 -50.28
N THR A 674 -0.44 -0.54 -49.57
CA THR A 674 -1.89 -0.35 -49.83
C THR A 674 -2.92 -0.88 -48.80
N THR A 675 -3.62 0.08 -48.16
CA THR A 675 -5.10 0.21 -47.89
C THR A 675 -5.82 -0.85 -47.04
N ASP A 676 -6.86 -0.60 -46.22
CA ASP A 676 -7.68 0.56 -45.81
C ASP A 676 -8.66 0.03 -44.71
N GLU A 677 -9.39 0.94 -44.07
CA GLU A 677 -10.61 0.78 -43.27
C GLU A 677 -10.48 0.39 -41.79
N GLY A 678 -11.01 1.28 -40.94
CA GLY A 678 -11.05 1.16 -39.49
C GLY A 678 -12.36 0.63 -38.95
N THR A 679 -12.39 0.51 -37.63
CA THR A 679 -13.59 0.52 -36.79
C THR A 679 -13.19 0.86 -35.36
N GLU A 680 -14.02 1.67 -34.73
CA GLU A 680 -13.99 2.14 -33.35
C GLU A 680 -13.82 1.00 -32.34
N SER A 681 -13.02 1.22 -31.30
CA SER A 681 -12.90 0.31 -30.14
C SER A 681 -13.45 1.01 -28.91
N GLU A 682 -14.66 0.62 -28.51
CA GLU A 682 -15.23 0.87 -27.18
C GLU A 682 -14.40 0.13 -26.12
N VAL A 683 -14.19 0.80 -24.98
CA VAL A 683 -13.49 0.26 -23.80
C VAL A 683 -14.55 -0.04 -22.73
N PRO A 684 -14.63 -1.26 -22.15
CA PRO A 684 -15.62 -1.57 -21.12
C PRO A 684 -15.09 -1.29 -19.70
N GLY A 685 -15.90 -0.58 -18.91
CA GLY A 685 -15.70 -0.35 -17.48
C GLY A 685 -16.06 -1.55 -16.61
N PHE A 686 -15.39 -1.67 -15.47
CA PHE A 686 -15.66 -2.67 -14.43
C PHE A 686 -16.21 -1.99 -13.18
N GLY A 687 -17.23 -2.63 -12.60
CA GLY A 687 -18.05 -2.14 -11.50
C GLY A 687 -17.55 -2.53 -10.11
N ILE A 688 -18.09 -1.78 -9.14
CA ILE A 688 -17.82 -1.74 -7.70
C ILE A 688 -18.51 -2.89 -6.96
N VAL A 689 -17.87 -3.43 -5.91
CA VAL A 689 -18.48 -4.33 -4.90
C VAL A 689 -18.21 -3.79 -3.49
N ALA A 690 -19.26 -3.80 -2.67
CA ALA A 690 -19.34 -3.22 -1.33
C ALA A 690 -18.80 -4.15 -0.22
N THR A 691 -18.22 -3.55 0.83
CA THR A 691 -17.61 -4.20 2.01
C THR A 691 -18.60 -4.26 3.19
N VAL A 692 -18.64 -5.38 3.93
CA VAL A 692 -19.39 -5.55 5.19
C VAL A 692 -18.45 -6.12 6.27
N VAL A 693 -18.40 -5.44 7.42
CA VAL A 693 -17.61 -5.75 8.63
C VAL A 693 -18.25 -6.89 9.45
N VAL A 694 -17.46 -7.86 9.94
CA VAL A 694 -17.91 -8.95 10.82
C VAL A 694 -17.05 -9.05 12.10
N ILE A 695 -17.71 -9.06 13.25
CA ILE A 695 -17.16 -9.23 14.61
C ILE A 695 -17.25 -10.71 15.04
N LEU A 696 -16.18 -11.26 15.62
CA LEU A 696 -16.06 -12.65 16.08
C LEU A 696 -16.50 -12.85 17.55
N ALA A 697 -17.19 -13.97 17.82
CA ALA A 697 -17.42 -14.50 19.16
C ALA A 697 -17.28 -16.03 19.16
N PHE A 698 -16.17 -16.54 19.72
CA PHE A 698 -15.96 -17.97 19.99
C PHE A 698 -15.85 -18.24 21.49
N GLY A 699 -16.51 -19.30 21.95
CA GLY A 699 -16.27 -19.93 23.24
C GLY A 699 -17.54 -20.46 23.89
N TYR A 700 -17.75 -21.79 23.88
CA TYR A 700 -17.83 -22.65 25.08
C TYR A 700 -18.34 -24.05 24.72
N LEU A 701 -17.48 -25.07 24.79
CA LEU A 701 -17.90 -26.44 25.12
C LEU A 701 -16.84 -27.06 26.03
N SER A 702 -17.06 -26.91 27.35
CA SER A 702 -16.33 -27.66 28.36
C SER A 702 -16.64 -29.15 28.29
N THR A 703 -15.57 -29.91 28.44
CA THR A 703 -15.50 -31.31 28.83
C THR A 703 -16.43 -31.65 30.01
N ARG A 704 -17.11 -32.80 29.91
CA ARG A 704 -17.62 -33.54 31.07
C ARG A 704 -17.39 -35.03 30.87
N GLU A 705 -16.53 -35.58 31.73
CA GLU A 705 -16.75 -36.91 32.30
C GLU A 705 -17.91 -36.89 33.30
#